data_AF-A0A2S7XW95-F1
#
_entry.id   AF-A0A2S7XW95-F1
#
_cell.length_a   1.000
_cell.length_b   1.000
_cell.length_c   1.000
_cell.angle_alpha   90.00
_cell.angle_beta   90.00
_cell.angle_gamma   90.00
#
_symmetry.space_group_name_H-M   'P 1'
#
loop_
_entity.id
_entity.type
_entity.pdbx_description
1 polymer ?
#
loop_
_entity_poly.entity_id
_entity_poly.type
_entity_poly.pdbx_seq_one_letter_code
_entity_poly.pdbx_strand_id
1 'polypeptide(L)'
;MALQTFQENFYLTQNPDVFAAVRDGLMTAEEHYVKYGELEGRQPNPYFNPAGYMAVNQDVVPAVASGIFSSFLSHFELNGAREGRSPGADTFNEANYLAANEDVKAAVDAGDLNSGYEHYVLYGAIEGRANGIAENPDPTQGQTFTLTVAQDLFPEQSAAGNAGADVIRGVAGQIEGAQDQTTLNSSDILDGGASDADKLVVNMTGTQYLGGATVKNIETLQIGTNLTNQEVAFDMNVNQGSYEVTSVNKLVYDQITNTETLVVQNVVPVAVGDVAPDMVWANENGSAAGTIATTYRQATIDGTADNQTVELINVTATQHVIDGVLAIGGGMEQLTIISSGEVAQNTLNNSNVEIASISYGDTGGRNDNGADLLSKESLTSVVLKGATAIGEGADVIASFETTGRNVTDEWMIREWTGLTDRWASVYRAPSTEGGVISSDDGGIFNSFGDGAASNLLSVGSRVTTVDASEMTANTFVRFAAKTDESASDKTFVGGTANDYVEFENGNVTATGNTGDDTFAFVNGQPNSTFGENDVLTGGEGSDTILLGMNGFGDYTVAQTEFRNKTAIDVLDLRGNSSNVTLSSEFVSSSDEGRVTVHTDRIVRTALDNNTNGATHSPNEDNSVHIVDLTFLGAADGITFHGGSGSDRLVLNDATFNVQQVLDGGVFTDYANRTGIEANTEDYDTLTVITNGEQVVLDAQDLSQITNFNGLILTKNSETASYSITLTRSFLSANTLELDDATNTNIDDTIFQIGTIAAANQSILSTGDTVMIDVSDLLNITNDAKSTAGFIPGFDVKSLTELGVNPIFLGNGGEIVSQTMLEDLDLIREDAVTPRNDVLVSAPNVKDLQGNTLTAQAAGFDTTSGFLLSGGLATAQDDVLNTTAEYWVGSKVNMAGGTDTLNILDDAASVDESTVPTADAPEIVNLKGGATGLGFTNANGAGFKVNASVAAVVQLGNLGQIFDGSVQGDFVTGGTGADLINAGAGDDAIVDGLATIRLMLAQALMWLTSLSVMTLSIWETAMAMCCA
;
A
#
# COMPACT_ATOMS: atom_id res chain seq x y z
N MET A 1 12.15 -50.18 -78.28
CA MET A 1 13.50 -49.76 -77.84
C MET A 1 13.60 -50.16 -76.38
N ALA A 2 14.78 -50.55 -75.91
CA ALA A 2 14.99 -50.80 -74.49
C ALA A 2 14.91 -49.48 -73.71
N LEU A 3 14.28 -49.49 -72.54
CA LEU A 3 14.22 -48.37 -71.60
C LEU A 3 15.59 -48.24 -70.91
N GLN A 4 16.33 -47.18 -71.23
CA GLN A 4 17.75 -47.08 -70.83
C GLN A 4 17.92 -46.99 -69.32
N THR A 5 17.00 -46.31 -68.64
CA THR A 5 17.06 -46.04 -67.19
C THR A 5 16.19 -47.00 -66.38
N PHE A 6 15.64 -48.07 -66.99
CA PHE A 6 14.89 -49.10 -66.28
C PHE A 6 15.84 -49.95 -65.42
N GLN A 7 15.55 -50.03 -64.12
CA GLN A 7 16.38 -50.78 -63.17
C GLN A 7 15.67 -52.07 -62.75
N GLU A 8 16.04 -53.19 -63.39
CA GLU A 8 15.42 -54.50 -63.13
C GLU A 8 15.45 -54.90 -61.65
N ASN A 9 16.59 -54.76 -60.98
CA ASN A 9 16.70 -55.12 -59.55
C ASN A 9 15.78 -54.28 -58.65
N PHE A 10 15.68 -52.97 -58.90
CA PHE A 10 14.75 -52.09 -58.18
C PHE A 10 13.30 -52.49 -58.45
N TYR A 11 12.95 -52.65 -59.73
CA TYR A 11 11.58 -52.99 -60.14
C TYR A 11 11.13 -54.33 -59.56
N LEU A 12 11.98 -55.35 -59.56
CA LEU A 12 11.66 -56.67 -59.01
C LEU A 12 11.61 -56.69 -57.47
N THR A 13 12.43 -55.86 -56.81
CA THR A 13 12.40 -55.73 -55.34
C THR A 13 11.10 -55.08 -54.86
N GLN A 14 10.65 -54.04 -55.57
CA GLN A 14 9.40 -53.33 -55.23
C GLN A 14 8.14 -54.10 -55.64
N ASN A 15 8.26 -55.08 -56.54
CA ASN A 15 7.14 -55.83 -57.10
C ASN A 15 7.34 -57.35 -56.98
N PRO A 16 7.13 -57.94 -55.78
CA PRO A 16 7.37 -59.37 -55.53
C PRO A 16 6.52 -60.32 -56.39
N ASP A 17 5.34 -59.88 -56.82
CA ASP A 17 4.46 -60.58 -57.76
C ASP A 17 5.08 -60.69 -59.16
N VAL A 18 5.71 -59.60 -59.62
CA VAL A 18 6.44 -59.58 -60.90
C VAL A 18 7.70 -60.44 -60.80
N PHE A 19 8.42 -60.40 -59.67
CA PHE A 19 9.58 -61.27 -59.45
C PHE A 19 9.22 -62.76 -59.60
N ALA A 20 8.07 -63.19 -59.10
CA ALA A 20 7.61 -64.56 -59.30
C ALA A 20 7.34 -64.88 -60.78
N ALA A 21 6.70 -63.97 -61.52
CA ALA A 21 6.40 -64.14 -62.94
C ALA A 21 7.67 -64.18 -63.83
N VAL A 22 8.66 -63.35 -63.51
CA VAL A 22 9.96 -63.32 -64.20
C VAL A 22 10.79 -64.57 -63.90
N ARG A 23 10.84 -65.00 -62.63
CA ARG A 23 11.51 -66.25 -62.23
C ARG A 23 10.93 -67.47 -62.93
N ASP A 24 9.61 -67.49 -63.12
CA ASP A 24 8.90 -68.59 -63.78
C ASP A 24 8.95 -68.50 -65.32
N GLY A 25 9.68 -67.51 -65.87
CA GLY A 25 9.96 -67.35 -67.30
C GLY A 25 8.77 -66.89 -68.15
N LEU A 26 7.74 -66.31 -67.53
CA LEU A 26 6.51 -65.90 -68.20
C LEU A 26 6.66 -64.60 -69.00
N MET A 27 7.53 -63.69 -68.54
CA MET A 27 7.93 -62.45 -69.20
C MET A 27 9.20 -61.89 -68.54
N THR A 28 9.81 -60.88 -69.14
CA THR A 28 10.87 -60.08 -68.50
C THR A 28 10.28 -58.96 -67.64
N ALA A 29 11.08 -58.42 -66.71
CA ALA A 29 10.66 -57.32 -65.83
C ALA A 29 10.29 -56.04 -66.63
N GLU A 30 11.08 -55.72 -67.66
CA GLU A 30 10.83 -54.58 -68.55
C GLU A 30 9.55 -54.78 -69.39
N GLU A 31 9.31 -55.99 -69.90
CA GLU A 31 8.05 -56.33 -70.59
C GLU A 31 6.84 -56.20 -69.67
N HIS A 32 6.97 -56.57 -68.39
CA HIS A 32 5.91 -56.35 -67.40
C HIS A 32 5.64 -54.87 -67.21
N TYR A 33 6.69 -54.07 -67.01
CA TYR A 33 6.56 -52.63 -66.79
C TYR A 33 5.84 -51.94 -67.95
N VAL A 34 6.26 -52.21 -69.19
CA VAL A 34 5.68 -51.59 -70.39
C VAL A 34 4.23 -52.04 -70.64
N LYS A 35 3.89 -53.31 -70.35
CA LYS A 35 2.52 -53.82 -70.61
C LYS A 35 1.52 -53.52 -69.51
N TYR A 36 1.97 -53.49 -68.26
CA TYR A 36 1.11 -53.43 -67.08
C TYR A 36 1.60 -52.41 -66.05
N GLY A 37 2.90 -52.45 -65.73
CA GLY A 37 3.43 -51.70 -64.59
C GLY A 37 3.23 -50.20 -64.64
N GLU A 38 3.37 -49.58 -65.81
CA GLU A 38 3.15 -48.15 -65.99
C GLU A 38 1.68 -47.75 -65.78
N LEU A 39 0.73 -48.55 -66.29
CA LEU A 39 -0.71 -48.32 -66.08
C LEU A 39 -1.12 -48.54 -64.63
N GLU A 40 -0.39 -49.40 -63.92
CA GLU A 40 -0.54 -49.64 -62.49
C GLU A 40 0.21 -48.61 -61.62
N GLY A 41 0.89 -47.63 -62.22
CA GLY A 41 1.64 -46.59 -61.51
C GLY A 41 2.93 -47.07 -60.84
N ARG A 42 3.43 -48.27 -61.19
CA ARG A 42 4.65 -48.86 -60.62
C ARG A 42 5.89 -48.13 -61.15
N GLN A 43 6.82 -47.79 -60.28
CA GLN A 43 8.01 -47.01 -60.64
C GLN A 43 9.09 -47.89 -61.29
N PRO A 44 9.67 -47.52 -62.45
CA PRO A 44 10.69 -48.29 -63.16
C PRO A 44 12.11 -48.16 -62.56
N ASN A 45 12.34 -47.08 -61.82
CA ASN A 45 13.56 -46.78 -61.08
C ASN A 45 13.19 -45.83 -59.91
N PRO A 46 14.08 -45.57 -58.94
CA PRO A 46 13.80 -44.70 -57.80
C PRO A 46 13.51 -43.23 -58.16
N TYR A 47 13.80 -42.81 -59.39
CA TYR A 47 13.87 -41.41 -59.79
C TYR A 47 12.80 -40.99 -60.80
N PHE A 48 11.93 -41.91 -61.25
CA PHE A 48 10.84 -41.64 -62.17
C PHE A 48 9.53 -42.15 -61.62
N ASN A 49 8.53 -41.27 -61.54
CA ASN A 49 7.18 -41.62 -61.15
C ASN A 49 6.23 -41.46 -62.34
N PRO A 50 5.76 -42.56 -62.96
CA PRO A 50 4.87 -42.48 -64.12
C PRO A 50 3.56 -41.75 -63.85
N ALA A 51 2.97 -41.91 -62.67
CA ALA A 51 1.72 -41.25 -62.31
C ALA A 51 1.90 -39.73 -62.16
N GLY A 52 2.98 -39.31 -61.50
CA GLY A 52 3.35 -37.90 -61.38
C GLY A 52 3.69 -37.26 -62.73
N TYR A 53 4.47 -37.98 -63.55
CA TYR A 53 4.84 -37.51 -64.89
C TYR A 53 3.62 -37.34 -65.79
N MET A 54 2.68 -38.31 -65.76
CA MET A 54 1.43 -38.25 -66.50
C MET A 54 0.54 -37.09 -66.03
N ALA A 55 0.42 -36.88 -64.72
CA ALA A 55 -0.44 -35.84 -64.16
C ALA A 55 -0.09 -34.45 -64.70
N VAL A 56 1.20 -34.15 -64.83
CA VAL A 56 1.70 -32.85 -65.28
C VAL A 56 1.80 -32.77 -66.82
N ASN A 57 2.09 -33.88 -67.51
CA ASN A 57 2.35 -33.91 -68.95
C ASN A 57 1.20 -34.55 -69.74
N GLN A 58 0.00 -33.97 -69.60
CA GLN A 58 -1.23 -34.47 -70.23
C GLN A 58 -1.16 -34.53 -71.77
N ASP A 59 -0.28 -33.72 -72.39
CA ASP A 59 -0.02 -33.71 -73.83
C ASP A 59 0.65 -35.01 -74.33
N VAL A 60 1.34 -35.74 -73.44
CA VAL A 60 2.05 -36.99 -73.76
C VAL A 60 1.10 -38.20 -73.74
N VAL A 61 -0.01 -38.12 -73.01
CA VAL A 61 -0.97 -39.23 -72.81
C VAL A 61 -1.48 -39.81 -74.14
N PRO A 62 -1.94 -39.00 -75.12
CA PRO A 62 -2.39 -39.55 -76.41
C PRO A 62 -1.27 -40.20 -77.21
N ALA A 63 -0.02 -39.75 -77.07
CA ALA A 63 1.13 -40.29 -77.79
C ALA A 63 1.55 -41.67 -77.24
N VAL A 64 1.47 -41.87 -75.92
CA VAL A 64 1.67 -43.19 -75.30
C VAL A 64 0.50 -44.13 -75.64
N ALA A 65 -0.75 -43.65 -75.53
CA ALA A 65 -1.94 -44.46 -75.83
C ALA A 65 -2.03 -44.90 -77.30
N SER A 66 -1.50 -44.11 -78.23
CA SER A 66 -1.42 -44.45 -79.67
C SER A 66 -0.19 -45.27 -80.04
N GLY A 67 0.68 -45.60 -79.07
CA GLY A 67 1.88 -46.42 -79.26
C GLY A 67 3.04 -45.69 -79.95
N ILE A 68 3.00 -44.34 -80.03
CA ILE A 68 4.12 -43.53 -80.54
C ILE A 68 5.32 -43.65 -79.60
N PHE A 69 5.05 -43.62 -78.28
CA PHE A 69 6.02 -43.98 -77.25
C PHE A 69 5.55 -45.26 -76.56
N SER A 70 6.47 -46.15 -76.24
CA SER A 70 6.14 -47.42 -75.56
C SER A 70 5.76 -47.22 -74.09
N SER A 71 6.14 -46.09 -73.49
CA SER A 71 5.83 -45.70 -72.11
C SER A 71 6.08 -44.20 -71.88
N PHE A 72 5.55 -43.64 -70.78
CA PHE A 72 5.85 -42.31 -70.26
C PHE A 72 7.34 -42.18 -69.94
N LEU A 73 7.99 -43.25 -69.43
CA LEU A 73 9.44 -43.27 -69.25
C LEU A 73 10.16 -43.14 -70.60
N SER A 74 9.71 -43.87 -71.64
CA SER A 74 10.30 -43.77 -72.98
C SER A 74 10.16 -42.36 -73.57
N HIS A 75 9.02 -41.68 -73.35
CA HIS A 75 8.90 -40.27 -73.74
C HIS A 75 9.88 -39.40 -72.96
N PHE A 76 9.98 -39.60 -71.65
CA PHE A 76 10.86 -38.80 -70.80
C PHE A 76 12.33 -38.94 -71.17
N GLU A 77 12.82 -40.16 -71.37
CA GLU A 77 14.20 -40.46 -71.79
C GLU A 77 14.55 -39.84 -73.15
N LEU A 78 13.62 -39.91 -74.10
CA LEU A 78 13.87 -39.44 -75.47
C LEU A 78 13.73 -37.92 -75.63
N ASN A 79 12.76 -37.32 -74.93
CA ASN A 79 12.38 -35.92 -75.12
C ASN A 79 12.24 -35.18 -73.79
N GLY A 80 11.49 -35.74 -72.84
CA GLY A 80 11.06 -35.01 -71.65
C GLY A 80 12.22 -34.44 -70.81
N ALA A 81 13.30 -35.19 -70.63
CA ALA A 81 14.49 -34.71 -69.91
C ALA A 81 15.13 -33.51 -70.61
N ARG A 82 15.32 -33.57 -71.94
CA ARG A 82 15.91 -32.46 -72.73
C ARG A 82 14.99 -31.23 -72.82
N GLU A 83 13.68 -31.46 -72.76
CA GLU A 83 12.67 -30.40 -72.67
C GLU A 83 12.61 -29.77 -71.27
N GLY A 84 13.39 -30.27 -70.31
CA GLY A 84 13.41 -29.77 -68.93
C GLY A 84 12.18 -30.15 -68.11
N ARG A 85 11.43 -31.19 -68.52
CA ARG A 85 10.27 -31.68 -67.77
C ARG A 85 10.74 -32.40 -66.50
N SER A 86 9.97 -32.30 -65.41
CA SER A 86 10.23 -33.08 -64.19
C SER A 86 9.94 -34.57 -64.43
N PRO A 87 10.72 -35.52 -63.87
CA PRO A 87 10.47 -36.97 -63.97
C PRO A 87 9.25 -37.44 -63.16
N GLY A 88 8.49 -36.52 -62.55
CA GLY A 88 7.28 -36.80 -61.77
C GLY A 88 7.54 -37.28 -60.34
N ALA A 89 8.80 -37.60 -60.02
CA ALA A 89 9.31 -37.70 -58.66
C ALA A 89 10.16 -36.43 -58.41
N ASP A 90 9.97 -35.73 -57.29
CA ASP A 90 10.75 -34.53 -56.94
C ASP A 90 12.17 -34.90 -56.49
N THR A 91 12.85 -35.75 -57.28
CA THR A 91 14.10 -36.43 -56.91
C THR A 91 15.24 -36.12 -57.88
N PHE A 92 15.00 -35.33 -58.93
CA PHE A 92 16.03 -34.93 -59.90
C PHE A 92 15.66 -33.64 -60.68
N ASN A 93 16.64 -32.77 -60.95
CA ASN A 93 16.47 -31.60 -61.83
C ASN A 93 17.57 -31.56 -62.91
N GLU A 94 17.17 -31.69 -64.17
CA GLU A 94 18.08 -31.74 -65.32
C GLU A 94 18.96 -30.49 -65.45
N ALA A 95 18.36 -29.30 -65.38
CA ALA A 95 19.08 -28.04 -65.62
C ALA A 95 20.17 -27.81 -64.57
N ASN A 96 19.83 -28.02 -63.30
CA ASN A 96 20.76 -27.87 -62.18
C ASN A 96 21.83 -28.96 -62.19
N TYR A 97 21.47 -30.20 -62.52
CA TYR A 97 22.42 -31.30 -62.62
C TYR A 97 23.48 -31.04 -63.69
N LEU A 98 23.07 -30.58 -64.88
CA LEU A 98 23.98 -30.22 -65.97
C LEU A 98 24.81 -28.96 -65.68
N ALA A 99 24.25 -27.99 -64.94
CA ALA A 99 24.99 -26.82 -64.50
C ALA A 99 26.10 -27.18 -63.48
N ALA A 100 25.83 -28.15 -62.60
CA ALA A 100 26.79 -28.61 -61.59
C ALA A 100 27.83 -29.61 -62.14
N ASN A 101 27.55 -30.28 -63.26
CA ASN A 101 28.38 -31.33 -63.83
C ASN A 101 28.77 -31.00 -65.29
N GLU A 102 29.76 -30.12 -65.45
CA GLU A 102 30.21 -29.65 -66.77
C GLU A 102 30.68 -30.78 -67.71
N ASP A 103 31.24 -31.85 -67.14
CA ASP A 103 31.68 -33.05 -67.87
C ASP A 103 30.48 -33.83 -68.46
N VAL A 104 29.42 -33.98 -67.68
CA VAL A 104 28.16 -34.60 -68.13
C VAL A 104 27.49 -33.71 -69.16
N LYS A 105 27.46 -32.39 -68.92
CA LYS A 105 26.95 -31.42 -69.89
C LYS A 105 27.66 -31.51 -71.23
N ALA A 106 29.00 -31.61 -71.23
CA ALA A 106 29.76 -31.77 -72.46
C ALA A 106 29.42 -33.08 -73.19
N ALA A 107 29.21 -34.18 -72.47
CA ALA A 107 28.80 -35.46 -73.05
C ALA A 107 27.38 -35.42 -73.64
N VAL A 108 26.44 -34.73 -72.98
CA VAL A 108 25.08 -34.52 -73.50
C VAL A 108 25.09 -33.61 -74.73
N ASP A 109 25.86 -32.52 -74.70
CA ASP A 109 26.02 -31.59 -75.84
C ASP A 109 26.70 -32.27 -77.05
N ALA A 110 27.62 -33.22 -76.81
CA ALA A 110 28.25 -34.05 -77.85
C ALA A 110 27.34 -35.17 -78.39
N GLY A 111 26.22 -35.46 -77.71
CA GLY A 111 25.30 -36.54 -78.05
C GLY A 111 25.75 -37.93 -77.61
N ASP A 112 26.78 -38.02 -76.77
CA ASP A 112 27.26 -39.28 -76.18
C ASP A 112 26.31 -39.80 -75.08
N LEU A 113 25.54 -38.91 -74.46
CA LEU A 113 24.45 -39.19 -73.54
C LEU A 113 23.17 -38.46 -73.98
N ASN A 114 22.01 -39.01 -73.66
CA ASN A 114 20.73 -38.43 -74.00
C ASN A 114 20.30 -37.31 -73.06
N SER A 115 20.69 -37.39 -71.78
CA SER A 115 20.36 -36.37 -70.77
C SER A 115 21.27 -36.50 -69.56
N GLY A 116 21.30 -35.45 -68.74
CA GLY A 116 21.87 -35.50 -67.39
C GLY A 116 21.16 -36.53 -66.52
N TYR A 117 19.85 -36.69 -66.68
CA TYR A 117 19.06 -37.75 -66.03
C TYR A 117 19.58 -39.15 -66.36
N GLU A 118 19.87 -39.45 -67.63
CA GLU A 118 20.45 -40.74 -68.03
C GLU A 118 21.79 -40.99 -67.33
N HIS A 119 22.66 -39.97 -67.27
CA HIS A 119 23.90 -40.08 -66.52
C HIS A 119 23.65 -40.35 -65.04
N TYR A 120 22.73 -39.63 -64.42
CA TYR A 120 22.47 -39.71 -63.00
C TYR A 120 21.96 -41.09 -62.58
N VAL A 121 20.99 -41.64 -63.31
CA VAL A 121 20.39 -42.95 -63.01
C VAL A 121 21.38 -44.09 -63.24
N LEU A 122 22.22 -43.99 -64.27
CA LEU A 122 23.18 -45.05 -64.62
C LEU A 122 24.48 -45.00 -63.81
N TYR A 123 24.97 -43.79 -63.51
CA TYR A 123 26.30 -43.55 -62.94
C TYR A 123 26.26 -42.57 -61.77
N GLY A 124 25.64 -41.41 -61.94
CA GLY A 124 25.75 -40.29 -61.00
C GLY A 124 25.33 -40.60 -59.57
N ALA A 125 24.28 -41.42 -59.38
CA ALA A 125 23.85 -41.86 -58.06
C ALA A 125 24.89 -42.76 -57.36
N ILE A 126 25.58 -43.62 -58.12
CA ILE A 126 26.65 -44.50 -57.60
C ILE A 126 27.94 -43.70 -57.40
N GLU A 127 28.19 -42.69 -58.21
CA GLU A 127 29.31 -41.75 -58.09
C GLU A 127 29.15 -40.75 -56.94
N GLY A 128 27.96 -40.68 -56.31
CA GLY A 128 27.67 -39.75 -55.21
C GLY A 128 27.49 -38.29 -55.65
N ARG A 129 27.15 -38.04 -56.92
CA ARG A 129 26.88 -36.68 -57.42
C ARG A 129 25.50 -36.22 -56.93
N ALA A 130 25.35 -34.95 -56.57
CA ALA A 130 24.04 -34.37 -56.24
C ALA A 130 23.09 -34.46 -57.44
N ASN A 131 21.81 -34.77 -57.20
CA ASN A 131 20.74 -34.98 -58.19
C ASN A 131 20.14 -33.68 -58.79
N GLY A 132 20.67 -32.51 -58.44
CA GLY A 132 20.26 -31.22 -58.98
C GLY A 132 18.97 -30.65 -58.38
N ILE A 133 18.22 -31.39 -57.57
CA ILE A 133 17.29 -30.74 -56.64
C ILE A 133 18.13 -30.05 -55.56
N ALA A 134 17.73 -28.86 -55.13
CA ALA A 134 18.37 -28.26 -53.97
C ALA A 134 18.04 -29.17 -52.77
N GLU A 135 19.04 -29.85 -52.19
CA GLU A 135 18.89 -30.28 -50.80
C GLU A 135 18.80 -28.99 -49.96
N ASN A 136 17.74 -28.92 -49.17
CA ASN A 136 17.37 -27.94 -48.13
C ASN A 136 18.14 -26.59 -48.15
N PRO A 137 17.48 -25.43 -48.35
CA PRO A 137 18.15 -24.14 -48.26
C PRO A 137 18.77 -23.99 -46.87
N ASP A 138 20.08 -24.15 -46.77
CA ASP A 138 20.91 -23.84 -45.62
C ASP A 138 20.40 -24.39 -44.26
N PRO A 139 20.89 -25.56 -43.80
CA PRO A 139 20.50 -26.13 -42.51
C PRO A 139 20.99 -25.32 -41.30
N THR A 140 21.38 -24.05 -41.49
CA THR A 140 21.71 -23.06 -40.44
C THR A 140 20.65 -21.94 -40.31
N GLN A 141 19.62 -21.92 -41.17
CA GLN A 141 18.54 -20.94 -41.13
C GLN A 141 17.22 -21.56 -40.63
N GLY A 142 16.58 -20.88 -39.68
CA GLY A 142 15.28 -21.26 -39.16
C GLY A 142 14.17 -21.27 -40.21
N GLN A 143 13.24 -22.20 -40.09
CA GLN A 143 12.14 -22.49 -41.01
C GLN A 143 10.78 -22.21 -40.35
N THR A 144 9.70 -22.17 -41.13
CA THR A 144 8.33 -22.06 -40.59
C THR A 144 7.47 -23.22 -41.08
N PHE A 145 6.93 -24.00 -40.15
CA PHE A 145 6.06 -25.14 -40.38
C PHE A 145 4.64 -24.83 -39.94
N THR A 146 3.65 -25.25 -40.72
CA THR A 146 2.23 -25.14 -40.34
C THR A 146 1.67 -26.54 -40.20
N LEU A 147 1.19 -26.87 -39.01
CA LEU A 147 0.63 -28.18 -38.71
C LEU A 147 -0.66 -28.42 -39.51
N THR A 148 -0.94 -29.69 -39.76
CA THR A 148 -2.11 -30.18 -40.46
C THR A 148 -2.97 -31.01 -39.52
N VAL A 149 -4.15 -31.46 -39.98
CA VAL A 149 -4.99 -32.39 -39.20
C VAL A 149 -4.49 -33.85 -39.28
N ALA A 150 -3.44 -34.10 -40.06
CA ALA A 150 -2.79 -35.40 -40.11
C ALA A 150 -1.69 -35.46 -39.04
N GLN A 151 -1.10 -36.64 -38.85
CA GLN A 151 0.09 -36.77 -38.02
C GLN A 151 1.24 -35.96 -38.63
N ASP A 152 1.72 -34.97 -37.88
CA ASP A 152 2.93 -34.24 -38.19
C ASP A 152 4.10 -34.79 -37.37
N LEU A 153 5.22 -35.07 -38.06
CA LEU A 153 6.47 -35.52 -37.45
C LEU A 153 7.54 -34.46 -37.67
N PHE A 154 8.08 -33.92 -36.58
CA PHE A 154 9.14 -32.93 -36.61
C PHE A 154 10.32 -33.39 -35.73
N PRO A 155 11.55 -33.44 -36.27
CA PRO A 155 11.91 -33.15 -37.66
C PRO A 155 11.40 -34.24 -38.62
N GLU A 156 10.97 -33.87 -39.83
CA GLU A 156 10.72 -34.85 -40.90
C GLU A 156 12.01 -35.66 -41.11
N GLN A 157 11.93 -36.99 -41.17
CA GLN A 157 13.07 -37.91 -41.28
C GLN A 157 14.18 -37.45 -42.24
N SER A 158 15.12 -36.66 -41.73
CA SER A 158 16.45 -36.46 -42.27
C SER A 158 17.40 -36.47 -41.07
N ALA A 159 18.43 -37.31 -41.16
CA ALA A 159 19.31 -37.64 -40.03
C ALA A 159 20.29 -36.50 -39.65
N ALA A 160 19.91 -35.26 -39.90
CA ALA A 160 20.56 -34.06 -39.39
C ALA A 160 19.43 -33.14 -38.93
N GLY A 161 19.32 -32.92 -37.62
CA GLY A 161 18.49 -31.84 -37.11
C GLY A 161 18.79 -30.57 -37.89
N ASN A 162 17.75 -29.92 -38.36
CA ASN A 162 17.71 -28.49 -38.62
C ASN A 162 18.54 -27.77 -37.54
N ALA A 163 19.69 -27.20 -37.91
CA ALA A 163 20.32 -26.23 -37.03
C ALA A 163 19.65 -24.87 -37.37
N GLY A 164 18.84 -24.34 -36.47
CA GLY A 164 18.15 -23.07 -36.70
C GLY A 164 16.88 -22.92 -35.88
N ALA A 165 16.57 -21.67 -35.50
CA ALA A 165 15.38 -21.32 -34.74
C ALA A 165 14.11 -21.45 -35.59
N ASP A 166 13.42 -22.59 -35.51
CA ASP A 166 12.24 -22.88 -36.30
C ASP A 166 10.94 -22.39 -35.64
N VAL A 167 9.93 -22.16 -36.47
CA VAL A 167 8.60 -21.70 -36.05
C VAL A 167 7.53 -22.69 -36.50
N ILE A 168 6.93 -23.42 -35.58
CA ILE A 168 5.81 -24.31 -35.81
C ILE A 168 4.51 -23.57 -35.49
N ARG A 169 3.49 -23.69 -36.34
CA ARG A 169 2.20 -23.00 -36.19
C ARG A 169 1.05 -24.00 -36.19
N GLY A 170 0.21 -23.94 -35.17
CA GLY A 170 -0.93 -24.82 -34.99
C GLY A 170 -2.16 -24.13 -34.42
N VAL A 171 -3.28 -24.85 -34.45
CA VAL A 171 -4.56 -24.49 -33.85
C VAL A 171 -4.93 -25.61 -32.89
N ALA A 172 -5.43 -25.27 -31.70
CA ALA A 172 -5.89 -26.22 -30.69
C ALA A 172 -7.29 -25.87 -30.17
N GLY A 173 -7.92 -26.78 -29.40
CA GLY A 173 -9.16 -26.49 -28.66
C GLY A 173 -10.48 -27.06 -29.19
N GLN A 174 -10.53 -28.14 -29.98
CA GLN A 174 -11.82 -28.77 -30.36
C GLN A 174 -12.42 -29.62 -29.21
N ILE A 175 -13.74 -29.85 -29.23
CA ILE A 175 -14.52 -30.54 -28.19
C ILE A 175 -14.08 -32.02 -28.01
N GLU A 176 -14.21 -32.55 -26.78
CA GLU A 176 -13.99 -33.97 -26.43
C GLU A 176 -14.65 -34.93 -27.44
N GLY A 177 -13.86 -35.81 -28.08
CA GLY A 177 -14.30 -36.71 -29.16
C GLY A 177 -14.03 -36.23 -30.59
N ALA A 178 -13.47 -35.03 -30.77
CA ALA A 178 -13.00 -34.48 -32.05
C ALA A 178 -11.53 -34.03 -32.01
N GLN A 179 -10.73 -34.54 -31.07
CA GLN A 179 -9.33 -34.15 -30.88
C GLN A 179 -8.45 -34.39 -32.12
N ASP A 180 -8.84 -35.31 -33.01
CA ASP A 180 -8.15 -35.59 -34.29
C ASP A 180 -8.44 -34.53 -35.38
N GLN A 181 -9.08 -33.40 -35.05
CA GLN A 181 -9.49 -32.35 -36.01
C GLN A 181 -8.83 -30.98 -35.80
N THR A 182 -8.03 -30.80 -34.73
CA THR A 182 -7.15 -29.64 -34.58
C THR A 182 -5.83 -29.89 -35.28
N THR A 183 -5.15 -28.83 -35.69
CA THR A 183 -3.83 -29.03 -36.32
C THR A 183 -2.74 -29.34 -35.30
N LEU A 184 -2.93 -29.00 -34.02
CA LEU A 184 -2.19 -29.60 -32.91
C LEU A 184 -3.06 -30.69 -32.26
N ASN A 185 -2.70 -31.96 -32.45
CA ASN A 185 -3.50 -33.12 -32.06
C ASN A 185 -2.64 -34.24 -31.45
N SER A 186 -3.30 -35.33 -31.02
CA SER A 186 -2.64 -36.41 -30.27
C SER A 186 -1.66 -37.27 -31.06
N SER A 187 -1.66 -37.16 -32.39
CA SER A 187 -0.76 -37.92 -33.26
C SER A 187 0.55 -37.19 -33.54
N ASP A 188 0.63 -35.90 -33.23
CA ASP A 188 1.79 -35.08 -33.56
C ASP A 188 2.98 -35.35 -32.63
N ILE A 189 4.17 -35.41 -33.23
CA ILE A 189 5.44 -35.58 -32.53
C ILE A 189 6.35 -34.45 -33.00
N LEU A 190 6.54 -33.46 -32.13
CA LEU A 190 7.33 -32.27 -32.39
C LEU A 190 8.60 -32.30 -31.52
N ASP A 191 9.76 -32.30 -32.16
CA ASP A 191 11.08 -32.24 -31.53
C ASP A 191 11.92 -31.18 -32.25
N GLY A 192 12.25 -30.07 -31.58
CA GLY A 192 13.08 -28.99 -32.15
C GLY A 192 14.54 -29.35 -32.40
N GLY A 193 15.00 -30.52 -31.95
CA GLY A 193 16.42 -30.82 -31.97
C GLY A 193 17.12 -30.19 -30.77
N ALA A 194 18.42 -29.90 -30.84
CA ALA A 194 19.17 -29.43 -29.68
C ALA A 194 19.81 -28.06 -29.93
N SER A 195 19.57 -27.12 -29.01
CA SER A 195 20.29 -25.85 -28.85
C SER A 195 19.94 -24.72 -29.84
N ASP A 196 18.76 -24.78 -30.47
CA ASP A 196 18.22 -23.69 -31.28
C ASP A 196 17.04 -23.02 -30.56
N ALA A 197 16.59 -21.84 -31.02
CA ALA A 197 15.53 -21.07 -30.36
C ALA A 197 14.16 -21.38 -30.97
N ASP A 198 13.72 -22.62 -30.87
CA ASP A 198 12.52 -23.11 -31.54
C ASP A 198 11.24 -22.59 -30.89
N LYS A 199 10.22 -22.38 -31.71
CA LYS A 199 8.98 -21.73 -31.31
C LYS A 199 7.74 -22.47 -31.81
N LEU A 200 6.85 -22.84 -30.90
CA LEU A 200 5.50 -23.32 -31.23
C LEU A 200 4.48 -22.20 -30.98
N VAL A 201 3.75 -21.80 -32.02
CA VAL A 201 2.66 -20.83 -31.96
C VAL A 201 1.32 -21.55 -32.05
N VAL A 202 0.49 -21.39 -31.03
CA VAL A 202 -0.83 -22.03 -30.92
C VAL A 202 -1.91 -20.97 -30.83
N ASN A 203 -2.90 -21.03 -31.73
CA ASN A 203 -4.13 -20.27 -31.58
C ASN A 203 -5.25 -21.17 -31.04
N MET A 204 -5.82 -20.82 -29.89
CA MET A 204 -6.92 -21.55 -29.27
C MET A 204 -8.25 -21.18 -29.93
N THR A 205 -8.99 -22.19 -30.40
CA THR A 205 -10.29 -22.04 -31.08
C THR A 205 -11.46 -22.67 -30.35
N GLY A 206 -11.20 -23.36 -29.23
CA GLY A 206 -12.21 -23.70 -28.23
C GLY A 206 -11.59 -23.76 -26.85
N THR A 207 -12.41 -24.11 -25.85
CA THR A 207 -12.15 -23.80 -24.45
C THR A 207 -11.09 -24.64 -23.78
N GLN A 208 -10.68 -25.79 -24.35
CA GLN A 208 -9.75 -26.70 -23.70
C GLN A 208 -8.85 -27.44 -24.70
N TYR A 209 -7.55 -27.45 -24.42
CA TYR A 209 -6.59 -28.41 -24.97
C TYR A 209 -6.20 -29.37 -23.84
N LEU A 210 -6.69 -30.62 -23.92
CA LEU A 210 -6.49 -31.66 -22.90
C LEU A 210 -5.27 -32.56 -23.21
N GLY A 211 -4.19 -31.95 -23.70
CA GLY A 211 -2.97 -32.67 -24.08
C GLY A 211 -3.16 -33.62 -25.27
N GLY A 212 -2.04 -34.19 -25.75
CA GLY A 212 -2.04 -35.20 -26.80
C GLY A 212 -0.79 -35.18 -27.66
N ALA A 213 -0.30 -34.02 -28.08
CA ALA A 213 0.92 -33.95 -28.86
C ALA A 213 2.15 -34.26 -27.98
N THR A 214 3.16 -34.91 -28.54
CA THR A 214 4.48 -35.01 -27.88
C THR A 214 5.31 -33.83 -28.34
N VAL A 215 5.68 -32.92 -27.44
CA VAL A 215 6.45 -31.72 -27.77
C VAL A 215 7.73 -31.67 -26.93
N LYS A 216 8.88 -31.63 -27.59
CA LYS A 216 10.21 -31.65 -26.97
C LYS A 216 11.12 -30.62 -27.62
N ASN A 217 12.04 -30.07 -26.83
CA ASN A 217 13.04 -29.11 -27.28
C ASN A 217 12.41 -27.98 -28.11
N ILE A 218 11.29 -27.44 -27.62
CA ILE A 218 10.68 -26.23 -28.16
C ILE A 218 10.81 -25.19 -27.07
N GLU A 219 11.75 -24.27 -27.22
CA GLU A 219 12.15 -23.35 -26.17
C GLU A 219 11.08 -22.28 -25.92
N THR A 220 10.33 -21.88 -26.95
CA THR A 220 9.25 -20.88 -26.83
C THR A 220 7.89 -21.47 -27.19
N LEU A 221 6.96 -21.47 -26.23
CA LEU A 221 5.54 -21.75 -26.48
C LEU A 221 4.76 -20.44 -26.48
N GLN A 222 4.20 -20.04 -27.62
CA GLN A 222 3.34 -18.86 -27.75
C GLN A 222 1.89 -19.29 -27.93
N ILE A 223 0.99 -18.78 -27.09
CA ILE A 223 -0.42 -19.13 -27.09
C ILE A 223 -1.25 -17.84 -27.14
N GLY A 224 -2.18 -17.79 -28.08
CA GLY A 224 -3.21 -16.76 -28.17
C GLY A 224 -4.61 -17.38 -28.22
N THR A 225 -5.64 -16.57 -28.00
CA THR A 225 -7.04 -16.94 -28.16
C THR A 225 -7.81 -15.78 -28.79
N ASN A 226 -9.02 -16.05 -29.29
CA ASN A 226 -10.00 -15.03 -29.68
C ASN A 226 -11.38 -15.33 -29.06
N LEU A 227 -11.40 -16.17 -28.02
CA LEU A 227 -12.62 -16.62 -27.36
C LEU A 227 -12.98 -15.66 -26.23
N THR A 228 -14.08 -14.94 -26.43
CA THR A 228 -14.53 -13.92 -25.49
C THR A 228 -15.43 -14.50 -24.40
N ASN A 229 -15.27 -14.00 -23.18
CA ASN A 229 -16.02 -14.35 -21.97
C ASN A 229 -16.03 -15.85 -21.65
N GLN A 230 -14.94 -16.55 -21.96
CA GLN A 230 -14.77 -17.97 -21.68
C GLN A 230 -13.36 -18.25 -21.16
N GLU A 231 -13.25 -19.11 -20.15
CA GLU A 231 -11.97 -19.67 -19.72
C GLU A 231 -11.44 -20.62 -20.81
N VAL A 232 -10.22 -20.35 -21.27
CA VAL A 232 -9.48 -21.17 -22.22
C VAL A 232 -8.34 -21.84 -21.49
N ALA A 233 -8.32 -23.17 -21.47
CA ALA A 233 -7.28 -23.94 -20.80
C ALA A 233 -6.35 -24.63 -21.82
N PHE A 234 -5.04 -24.46 -21.65
CA PHE A 234 -4.01 -25.23 -22.34
C PHE A 234 -3.27 -26.12 -21.34
N ASP A 235 -3.52 -27.43 -21.36
CA ASP A 235 -2.86 -28.38 -20.49
C ASP A 235 -1.57 -28.91 -21.15
N MET A 236 -0.41 -28.63 -20.52
CA MET A 236 0.90 -29.10 -21.00
C MET A 236 1.16 -30.58 -20.70
N ASN A 237 0.39 -31.21 -19.81
CA ASN A 237 0.67 -32.57 -19.36
C ASN A 237 -0.55 -33.31 -18.80
N VAL A 238 -1.14 -34.19 -19.62
CA VAL A 238 -2.25 -35.06 -19.21
C VAL A 238 -1.79 -36.48 -18.84
N ASN A 239 -0.58 -36.93 -19.23
CA ASN A 239 -0.04 -38.26 -18.89
C ASN A 239 1.50 -38.25 -18.70
N GLN A 240 1.96 -38.55 -17.48
CA GLN A 240 3.39 -38.59 -17.16
C GLN A 240 4.16 -39.60 -18.04
N GLY A 241 5.18 -39.12 -18.78
CA GLY A 241 6.06 -39.95 -19.61
C GLY A 241 5.54 -40.36 -20.99
N SER A 242 4.37 -39.88 -21.41
CA SER A 242 3.81 -40.09 -22.76
C SER A 242 2.89 -38.93 -23.12
N TYR A 243 3.13 -38.23 -24.24
CA TYR A 243 2.36 -37.04 -24.67
C TYR A 243 2.54 -35.81 -23.74
N GLU A 244 3.80 -35.46 -23.47
CA GLU A 244 4.17 -34.30 -22.64
C GLU A 244 4.76 -33.17 -23.50
N VAL A 245 4.48 -31.92 -23.11
CA VAL A 245 5.22 -30.73 -23.54
C VAL A 245 6.36 -30.49 -22.54
N THR A 246 7.60 -30.56 -23.01
CA THR A 246 8.80 -30.47 -22.15
C THR A 246 9.86 -29.55 -22.75
N SER A 247 10.75 -29.02 -21.90
CA SER A 247 11.87 -28.14 -22.30
C SER A 247 11.42 -26.77 -22.86
N VAL A 248 10.25 -26.29 -22.45
CA VAL A 248 9.82 -24.91 -22.72
C VAL A 248 10.54 -23.99 -21.74
N ASN A 249 11.32 -23.05 -22.25
CA ASN A 249 12.02 -22.04 -21.46
C ASN A 249 11.24 -20.73 -21.37
N LYS A 250 10.38 -20.46 -22.36
CA LYS A 250 9.61 -19.22 -22.48
C LYS A 250 8.16 -19.50 -22.85
N LEU A 251 7.22 -18.97 -22.07
CA LEU A 251 5.79 -19.05 -22.30
C LEU A 251 5.25 -17.66 -22.66
N VAL A 252 4.71 -17.49 -23.87
CA VAL A 252 4.21 -16.20 -24.36
C VAL A 252 2.68 -16.24 -24.43
N TYR A 253 2.03 -15.37 -23.67
CA TYR A 253 0.62 -15.03 -23.75
C TYR A 253 0.47 -13.90 -24.76
N ASP A 254 -0.02 -14.23 -25.95
CA ASP A 254 -0.06 -13.34 -27.10
C ASP A 254 -1.46 -12.71 -27.26
N GLN A 255 -1.53 -11.39 -27.07
CA GLN A 255 -2.73 -10.57 -27.25
C GLN A 255 -3.92 -11.04 -26.43
N ILE A 256 -3.72 -11.29 -25.13
CA ILE A 256 -4.81 -11.63 -24.22
C ILE A 256 -5.44 -10.34 -23.72
N THR A 257 -6.60 -10.01 -24.28
CA THR A 257 -7.37 -8.77 -24.08
C THR A 257 -8.48 -8.91 -23.04
N ASN A 258 -9.05 -7.80 -22.56
CA ASN A 258 -10.02 -7.72 -21.44
C ASN A 258 -11.27 -8.63 -21.49
N THR A 259 -11.54 -9.30 -22.61
CA THR A 259 -12.62 -10.30 -22.70
C THR A 259 -12.12 -11.73 -22.72
N GLU A 260 -10.83 -11.96 -22.58
CA GLU A 260 -10.18 -13.25 -22.77
C GLU A 260 -9.53 -13.72 -21.47
N THR A 261 -9.68 -15.01 -21.21
CA THR A 261 -9.07 -15.68 -20.06
C THR A 261 -8.29 -16.88 -20.57
N LEU A 262 -6.97 -16.88 -20.42
CA LEU A 262 -6.10 -17.97 -20.83
C LEU A 262 -5.35 -18.56 -19.64
N VAL A 263 -5.59 -19.84 -19.38
CA VAL A 263 -4.96 -20.62 -18.32
C VAL A 263 -4.02 -21.67 -18.94
N VAL A 264 -2.76 -21.66 -18.56
CA VAL A 264 -1.79 -22.71 -18.92
C VAL A 264 -1.56 -23.61 -17.72
N GLN A 265 -1.85 -24.90 -17.86
CA GLN A 265 -1.90 -25.84 -16.75
C GLN A 265 -0.77 -26.86 -16.81
N ASN A 266 -0.38 -27.35 -15.63
CA ASN A 266 0.62 -28.41 -15.44
C ASN A 266 2.00 -28.09 -16.05
N VAL A 267 2.41 -26.82 -15.99
CA VAL A 267 3.73 -26.36 -16.43
C VAL A 267 4.81 -27.11 -15.66
N VAL A 268 5.85 -27.52 -16.38
CA VAL A 268 7.01 -28.24 -15.82
C VAL A 268 8.22 -27.33 -15.89
N PRO A 269 8.95 -27.11 -14.78
CA PRO A 269 10.23 -26.43 -14.78
C PRO A 269 11.24 -27.12 -15.72
N VAL A 270 12.17 -26.34 -16.26
CA VAL A 270 13.16 -26.81 -17.25
C VAL A 270 14.08 -27.90 -16.66
N ALA A 271 14.28 -27.89 -15.34
CA ALA A 271 14.87 -28.98 -14.58
C ALA A 271 14.31 -29.04 -13.14
N VAL A 272 14.50 -30.18 -12.46
CA VAL A 272 14.00 -30.40 -11.09
C VAL A 272 14.74 -29.48 -10.11
N GLY A 273 14.02 -28.53 -9.50
CA GLY A 273 14.58 -27.51 -8.60
C GLY A 273 15.16 -26.27 -9.30
N ASP A 274 14.82 -26.07 -10.58
CA ASP A 274 15.21 -24.90 -11.39
C ASP A 274 14.01 -23.98 -11.69
N VAL A 275 14.33 -22.79 -12.20
CA VAL A 275 13.41 -21.69 -12.55
C VAL A 275 12.30 -22.19 -13.50
N ALA A 276 11.06 -21.84 -13.18
CA ALA A 276 9.92 -22.07 -14.07
C ALA A 276 10.10 -21.26 -15.37
N PRO A 277 9.46 -21.66 -16.49
CA PRO A 277 9.65 -20.97 -17.77
C PRO A 277 9.36 -19.47 -17.65
N ASP A 278 10.20 -18.62 -18.26
CA ASP A 278 9.97 -17.17 -18.29
C ASP A 278 8.63 -16.90 -18.99
N MET A 279 7.76 -16.14 -18.36
CA MET A 279 6.47 -15.76 -18.92
C MET A 279 6.57 -14.41 -19.61
N VAL A 280 5.88 -14.23 -20.73
CA VAL A 280 5.70 -12.93 -21.37
C VAL A 280 4.25 -12.73 -21.67
N TRP A 281 3.69 -11.64 -21.16
CA TRP A 281 2.36 -11.18 -21.52
C TRP A 281 2.51 -9.99 -22.46
N ALA A 282 2.22 -10.23 -23.74
CA ALA A 282 2.40 -9.24 -24.79
C ALA A 282 1.07 -8.80 -25.39
N ASN A 283 0.70 -7.55 -25.14
CA ASN A 283 -0.46 -6.90 -25.73
C ASN A 283 -0.04 -5.78 -26.70
N GLU A 284 -0.95 -5.41 -27.59
CA GLU A 284 -0.83 -4.21 -28.42
C GLU A 284 -0.98 -2.95 -27.55
N ASN A 285 -0.19 -1.91 -27.85
CA ASN A 285 -0.29 -0.63 -27.18
C ASN A 285 -1.71 -0.03 -27.38
N GLY A 286 -2.39 0.28 -26.26
CA GLY A 286 -3.76 0.79 -26.24
C GLY A 286 -4.86 -0.29 -26.10
N SER A 287 -4.49 -1.57 -26.02
CA SER A 287 -5.44 -2.65 -25.73
C SER A 287 -5.55 -2.90 -24.22
N ALA A 288 -6.78 -2.99 -23.72
CA ALA A 288 -7.04 -3.39 -22.33
C ALA A 288 -6.71 -4.88 -22.15
N ALA A 289 -5.96 -5.20 -21.10
CA ALA A 289 -5.41 -6.53 -20.87
C ALA A 289 -6.45 -7.52 -20.31
N GLY A 290 -6.38 -8.79 -20.70
CA GLY A 290 -7.27 -9.86 -20.22
C GLY A 290 -6.91 -10.46 -18.87
N THR A 291 -7.16 -11.75 -18.74
CA THR A 291 -6.71 -12.57 -17.62
C THR A 291 -5.76 -13.65 -18.13
N ILE A 292 -4.56 -13.71 -17.57
CA ILE A 292 -3.63 -14.82 -17.79
C ILE A 292 -3.39 -15.57 -16.51
N ALA A 293 -3.25 -16.89 -16.62
CA ALA A 293 -3.04 -17.73 -15.46
C ALA A 293 -2.13 -18.92 -15.76
N THR A 294 -1.38 -19.35 -14.73
CA THR A 294 -0.49 -20.51 -14.82
C THR A 294 -0.60 -21.42 -13.61
N THR A 295 -0.66 -22.74 -13.81
CA THR A 295 -0.43 -23.72 -12.75
C THR A 295 0.76 -24.62 -13.06
N TYR A 296 1.47 -25.02 -12.01
CA TYR A 296 2.66 -25.87 -12.12
C TYR A 296 2.36 -27.29 -11.66
N ARG A 297 3.17 -28.23 -12.14
CA ARG A 297 3.16 -29.60 -11.64
C ARG A 297 3.74 -29.62 -10.21
N GLN A 298 2.89 -29.92 -9.21
CA GLN A 298 3.24 -29.78 -7.79
C GLN A 298 4.53 -30.48 -7.33
N ALA A 299 4.94 -31.59 -7.96
CA ALA A 299 6.15 -32.33 -7.57
C ALA A 299 7.48 -31.64 -7.97
N THR A 300 7.45 -30.53 -8.71
CA THR A 300 8.63 -29.86 -9.25
C THR A 300 8.93 -28.47 -8.70
N ILE A 301 8.03 -27.92 -7.87
CA ILE A 301 8.05 -26.54 -7.32
C ILE A 301 7.75 -26.55 -5.80
N ASP A 302 8.33 -27.52 -5.09
CA ASP A 302 8.16 -27.74 -3.63
C ASP A 302 9.45 -27.38 -2.88
N GLY A 303 10.24 -26.45 -3.45
CA GLY A 303 11.48 -25.93 -2.91
C GLY A 303 11.23 -24.79 -1.93
N THR A 304 12.31 -24.10 -1.55
CA THR A 304 12.25 -22.90 -0.68
C THR A 304 12.89 -21.69 -1.37
N ALA A 305 13.05 -21.76 -2.69
CA ALA A 305 13.78 -20.77 -3.49
C ALA A 305 13.26 -20.74 -4.93
N ASP A 306 11.99 -21.12 -5.13
CA ASP A 306 11.39 -21.17 -6.45
C ASP A 306 11.05 -19.73 -6.91
N ASN A 307 11.47 -19.38 -8.13
CA ASN A 307 11.26 -18.05 -8.73
C ASN A 307 10.52 -18.18 -10.08
N GLN A 308 9.58 -17.27 -10.31
CA GLN A 308 8.89 -17.11 -11.59
C GLN A 308 9.21 -15.74 -12.17
N THR A 309 9.65 -15.67 -13.42
CA THR A 309 9.83 -14.41 -14.15
C THR A 309 8.62 -14.12 -15.04
N VAL A 310 8.10 -12.90 -15.05
CA VAL A 310 7.01 -12.45 -15.91
C VAL A 310 7.37 -11.11 -16.55
N GLU A 311 7.48 -11.06 -17.87
CA GLU A 311 7.61 -9.82 -18.64
C GLU A 311 6.23 -9.31 -19.04
N LEU A 312 5.90 -8.09 -18.63
CA LEU A 312 4.69 -7.37 -19.03
C LEU A 312 5.05 -6.44 -20.18
N ILE A 313 4.34 -6.55 -21.31
CA ILE A 313 4.50 -5.70 -22.49
C ILE A 313 3.15 -5.10 -22.85
N ASN A 314 2.98 -3.80 -22.60
CA ASN A 314 1.73 -3.06 -22.85
C ASN A 314 0.50 -3.64 -22.13
N VAL A 315 0.68 -4.10 -20.90
CA VAL A 315 -0.40 -4.62 -20.05
C VAL A 315 -1.05 -3.44 -19.33
N THR A 316 -2.25 -3.05 -19.77
CA THR A 316 -3.00 -1.97 -19.14
C THR A 316 -4.36 -2.50 -18.65
N ALA A 317 -4.55 -2.47 -17.34
CA ALA A 317 -5.82 -2.65 -16.67
C ALA A 317 -6.60 -1.32 -16.69
N THR A 318 -7.79 -1.31 -17.28
CA THR A 318 -8.65 -0.13 -17.48
C THR A 318 -9.96 -0.20 -16.68
N GLN A 319 -10.36 -1.39 -16.20
CA GLN A 319 -11.59 -1.64 -15.46
C GLN A 319 -11.35 -2.55 -14.26
N HIS A 320 -11.64 -2.02 -13.08
CA HIS A 320 -11.27 -2.47 -11.75
C HIS A 320 -11.59 -3.93 -11.34
N VAL A 321 -12.22 -4.77 -12.16
CA VAL A 321 -12.61 -6.14 -11.74
C VAL A 321 -12.43 -7.21 -12.82
N ILE A 322 -12.21 -6.85 -14.08
CA ILE A 322 -12.31 -7.81 -15.19
C ILE A 322 -11.09 -7.84 -16.12
N ASP A 323 -10.15 -6.91 -15.97
CA ASP A 323 -9.04 -6.73 -16.91
C ASP A 323 -7.69 -6.62 -16.15
N GLY A 324 -6.59 -6.98 -16.80
CA GLY A 324 -5.23 -6.93 -16.24
C GLY A 324 -4.92 -7.93 -15.13
N VAL A 325 -5.53 -9.13 -15.14
CA VAL A 325 -5.36 -10.12 -14.07
C VAL A 325 -4.18 -11.06 -14.38
N LEU A 326 -3.19 -11.09 -13.50
CA LEU A 326 -2.05 -12.03 -13.54
C LEU A 326 -2.15 -13.06 -12.41
N ALA A 327 -2.37 -14.31 -12.77
CA ALA A 327 -2.57 -15.40 -11.82
C ALA A 327 -1.43 -16.42 -11.85
N ILE A 328 -0.70 -16.55 -10.73
CA ILE A 328 0.38 -17.53 -10.60
C ILE A 328 -0.02 -18.59 -9.57
N GLY A 329 0.05 -19.87 -9.98
CA GLY A 329 -0.22 -21.02 -9.12
C GLY A 329 0.72 -21.08 -7.90
N GLY A 330 0.31 -21.83 -6.88
CA GLY A 330 1.08 -22.01 -5.64
C GLY A 330 2.46 -22.61 -5.80
N GLY A 331 3.33 -22.36 -4.80
CA GLY A 331 4.68 -22.93 -4.68
C GLY A 331 5.80 -22.07 -5.28
N MET A 332 5.55 -20.77 -5.46
CA MET A 332 6.58 -19.79 -5.80
C MET A 332 6.91 -18.94 -4.57
N GLU A 333 8.19 -18.83 -4.19
CA GLU A 333 8.63 -17.96 -3.09
C GLU A 333 8.98 -16.55 -3.58
N GLN A 334 9.45 -16.44 -4.82
CA GLN A 334 9.79 -15.19 -5.48
C GLN A 334 9.05 -15.02 -6.82
N LEU A 335 8.63 -13.79 -7.10
CA LEU A 335 8.11 -13.37 -8.40
C LEU A 335 8.93 -12.21 -8.93
N THR A 336 9.55 -12.38 -10.10
CA THR A 336 10.25 -11.32 -10.83
C THR A 336 9.35 -10.77 -11.92
N ILE A 337 9.07 -9.47 -11.91
CA ILE A 337 8.29 -8.78 -12.94
C ILE A 337 9.22 -7.86 -13.74
N ILE A 338 9.22 -8.02 -15.06
CA ILE A 338 9.92 -7.16 -16.01
C ILE A 338 8.87 -6.28 -16.71
N SER A 339 8.81 -5.00 -16.35
CA SER A 339 7.89 -4.02 -16.95
C SER A 339 8.53 -3.37 -18.19
N SER A 340 7.90 -3.57 -19.35
CA SER A 340 8.37 -3.03 -20.62
C SER A 340 7.21 -2.65 -21.56
N GLY A 341 7.55 -2.13 -22.74
CA GLY A 341 6.58 -1.74 -23.77
C GLY A 341 6.58 -0.23 -24.04
N GLU A 342 5.56 0.20 -24.76
CA GLU A 342 5.36 1.59 -25.23
C GLU A 342 4.25 2.32 -24.44
N VAL A 343 3.56 1.64 -23.52
CA VAL A 343 2.59 2.24 -22.61
C VAL A 343 3.29 3.12 -21.57
N ALA A 344 2.57 4.08 -20.98
CA ALA A 344 3.11 4.94 -19.92
C ALA A 344 3.49 4.12 -18.67
N GLN A 345 2.58 3.23 -18.26
CA GLN A 345 2.82 2.25 -17.21
C GLN A 345 2.11 0.93 -17.52
N ASN A 346 2.68 -0.17 -17.04
CA ASN A 346 1.97 -1.44 -16.94
C ASN A 346 1.18 -1.47 -15.64
N THR A 347 -0.08 -1.88 -15.71
CA THR A 347 -0.95 -2.00 -14.53
C THR A 347 -1.56 -3.39 -14.46
N LEU A 348 -1.69 -3.90 -13.23
CA LEU A 348 -2.31 -5.18 -12.92
C LEU A 348 -3.46 -4.90 -11.95
N ASN A 349 -4.53 -5.70 -12.02
CA ASN A 349 -5.62 -5.63 -11.05
C ASN A 349 -5.76 -6.94 -10.30
N ASN A 350 -6.04 -6.86 -9.01
CA ASN A 350 -6.67 -7.95 -8.29
C ASN A 350 -8.09 -8.17 -8.84
N SER A 351 -8.50 -9.43 -8.98
CA SER A 351 -9.84 -9.77 -9.40
C SER A 351 -10.41 -10.90 -8.55
N ASN A 352 -11.67 -10.73 -8.17
CA ASN A 352 -12.52 -11.78 -7.58
C ASN A 352 -12.97 -12.84 -8.62
N VAL A 353 -12.39 -12.85 -9.83
CA VAL A 353 -12.70 -13.85 -10.85
C VAL A 353 -12.30 -15.22 -10.33
N GLU A 354 -13.30 -16.04 -10.00
CA GLU A 354 -13.13 -17.46 -9.72
C GLU A 354 -12.62 -18.16 -10.99
N ILE A 355 -11.30 -18.30 -11.13
CA ILE A 355 -10.68 -19.15 -12.15
C ILE A 355 -10.87 -20.60 -11.67
N ALA A 356 -11.78 -21.34 -12.30
CA ALA A 356 -12.22 -22.65 -11.80
C ALA A 356 -11.07 -23.67 -11.68
N SER A 357 -10.03 -23.49 -12.48
CA SER A 357 -8.82 -24.32 -12.52
C SER A 357 -7.74 -23.92 -11.50
N ILE A 358 -7.91 -22.81 -10.76
CA ILE A 358 -6.95 -22.31 -9.77
C ILE A 358 -7.68 -22.04 -8.45
N SER A 359 -7.27 -22.74 -7.39
CA SER A 359 -7.73 -22.46 -6.04
C SER A 359 -6.70 -21.59 -5.33
N TYR A 360 -7.04 -20.34 -5.08
CA TYR A 360 -6.26 -19.45 -4.21
C TYR A 360 -6.52 -19.83 -2.75
N GLY A 361 -5.46 -20.26 -2.07
CA GLY A 361 -5.52 -20.82 -0.71
C GLY A 361 -5.56 -19.79 0.41
N ASP A 362 -5.41 -18.49 0.13
CA ASP A 362 -5.53 -17.44 1.15
C ASP A 362 -7.00 -17.10 1.50
N THR A 363 -7.94 -17.93 1.05
CA THR A 363 -9.39 -17.79 1.28
C THR A 363 -9.83 -18.22 2.70
N GLY A 364 -8.91 -18.22 3.66
CA GLY A 364 -9.13 -18.50 5.08
C GLY A 364 -9.90 -17.39 5.82
N GLY A 365 -11.04 -16.95 5.27
CA GLY A 365 -11.96 -16.00 5.89
C GLY A 365 -11.65 -14.54 5.55
N ARG A 366 -12.45 -13.94 4.64
CA ARG A 366 -12.50 -12.49 4.32
C ARG A 366 -11.13 -11.78 4.14
N ASN A 367 -10.06 -12.50 3.81
CA ASN A 367 -8.69 -11.97 3.74
C ASN A 367 -8.22 -11.67 2.32
N ASP A 368 -9.02 -10.95 1.54
CA ASP A 368 -8.54 -10.40 0.26
C ASP A 368 -8.74 -8.88 0.30
N ASN A 369 -7.87 -8.18 1.03
CA ASN A 369 -7.59 -6.78 0.72
C ASN A 369 -6.86 -6.77 -0.64
N GLY A 370 -7.58 -6.83 -1.75
CA GLY A 370 -7.15 -6.23 -3.03
C GLY A 370 -5.71 -6.46 -3.52
N ALA A 371 -5.06 -7.63 -3.36
CA ALA A 371 -3.68 -7.83 -3.84
C ALA A 371 -3.61 -8.34 -5.29
N ASP A 372 -2.84 -7.67 -6.14
CA ASP A 372 -2.72 -8.03 -7.56
C ASP A 372 -1.84 -9.27 -7.74
N LEU A 373 -0.88 -9.45 -6.84
CA LEU A 373 0.07 -10.55 -6.85
C LEU A 373 -0.21 -11.52 -5.70
N LEU A 374 -0.77 -12.67 -6.06
CA LEU A 374 -1.14 -13.73 -5.13
C LEU A 374 -0.40 -15.04 -5.44
N SER A 375 -0.15 -15.81 -4.38
CA SER A 375 0.27 -17.21 -4.48
C SER A 375 -0.44 -18.02 -3.39
N LYS A 376 -0.53 -19.34 -3.58
CA LYS A 376 -1.03 -20.26 -2.55
C LYS A 376 0.00 -20.40 -1.42
N GLU A 377 0.08 -19.39 -0.56
CA GLU A 377 0.82 -19.47 0.69
C GLU A 377 2.35 -19.69 0.55
N SER A 378 3.01 -19.13 -0.48
CA SER A 378 4.47 -19.29 -0.66
C SER A 378 5.22 -17.98 -0.92
N LEU A 379 4.62 -17.02 -1.62
CA LEU A 379 5.28 -15.78 -2.03
C LEU A 379 5.70 -14.93 -0.82
N THR A 380 6.99 -14.59 -0.80
CA THR A 380 7.61 -13.75 0.24
C THR A 380 8.42 -12.59 -0.33
N SER A 381 8.83 -12.67 -1.60
CA SER A 381 9.66 -11.66 -2.27
C SER A 381 9.15 -11.35 -3.67
N VAL A 382 9.17 -10.07 -4.05
CA VAL A 382 8.91 -9.60 -5.41
C VAL A 382 10.12 -8.81 -5.90
N VAL A 383 10.52 -9.02 -7.16
CA VAL A 383 11.60 -8.26 -7.81
C VAL A 383 11.01 -7.54 -9.02
N LEU A 384 11.24 -6.24 -9.14
CA LEU A 384 10.74 -5.39 -10.22
C LEU A 384 11.91 -4.90 -11.06
N LYS A 385 11.77 -4.97 -12.39
CA LYS A 385 12.80 -4.58 -13.35
C LYS A 385 12.17 -3.89 -14.55
N GLY A 386 12.91 -3.01 -15.20
CA GLY A 386 12.53 -2.51 -16.53
C GLY A 386 12.53 -0.99 -16.67
N ALA A 387 12.02 -0.54 -17.81
CA ALA A 387 12.05 0.86 -18.24
C ALA A 387 10.67 1.46 -18.51
N THR A 388 9.62 0.69 -18.24
CA THR A 388 8.23 1.15 -18.26
C THR A 388 7.74 1.17 -16.81
N ALA A 389 7.05 2.24 -16.40
CA ALA A 389 6.55 2.34 -15.03
C ALA A 389 5.61 1.17 -14.69
N ILE A 390 5.49 0.82 -13.42
CA ILE A 390 4.59 -0.27 -12.97
C ILE A 390 3.71 0.19 -11.82
N GLY A 391 2.42 -0.15 -11.94
CA GLY A 391 1.36 0.43 -11.13
C GLY A 391 1.07 1.88 -11.54
N GLU A 392 0.09 2.47 -10.87
CA GLU A 392 -0.34 3.86 -11.04
C GLU A 392 -0.53 4.47 -9.66
N GLY A 393 0.16 5.59 -9.41
CA GLY A 393 -0.10 6.40 -8.23
C GLY A 393 -1.57 6.82 -8.17
N ALA A 394 -2.11 6.91 -6.96
CA ALA A 394 -3.52 7.26 -6.77
C ALA A 394 -3.90 8.57 -7.47
N ASP A 395 -5.07 8.62 -8.10
CA ASP A 395 -5.66 9.86 -8.66
C ASP A 395 -6.59 10.53 -7.65
N VAL A 396 -6.69 11.86 -7.69
CA VAL A 396 -7.42 12.67 -6.71
C VAL A 396 -8.91 12.35 -6.84
N ILE A 397 -9.53 11.84 -5.78
CA ILE A 397 -10.99 11.84 -5.70
C ILE A 397 -11.44 13.29 -5.59
N ALA A 398 -11.83 13.88 -6.73
CA ALA A 398 -12.49 15.17 -6.75
C ALA A 398 -13.72 15.07 -5.84
N SER A 399 -13.80 15.97 -4.85
CA SER A 399 -14.95 16.13 -3.97
C SER A 399 -16.24 16.02 -4.79
N PHE A 400 -17.15 15.13 -4.40
CA PHE A 400 -18.43 14.94 -5.08
C PHE A 400 -19.15 16.30 -5.22
N GLU A 401 -19.22 16.83 -6.43
CA GLU A 401 -19.95 18.08 -6.71
C GLU A 401 -21.45 17.77 -6.56
N THR A 402 -22.04 18.14 -5.44
CA THR A 402 -23.48 18.00 -5.17
C THR A 402 -24.32 19.00 -5.96
N THR A 403 -23.91 19.41 -7.16
CA THR A 403 -24.72 20.26 -8.02
C THR A 403 -25.91 19.47 -8.57
N GLY A 404 -27.02 19.45 -7.82
CA GLY A 404 -28.35 19.16 -8.34
C GLY A 404 -29.15 18.01 -7.71
N ARG A 405 -28.65 17.33 -6.67
CA ARG A 405 -29.44 16.33 -5.93
C ARG A 405 -29.81 16.85 -4.54
N ASN A 406 -31.10 17.08 -4.31
CA ASN A 406 -31.67 17.25 -2.97
C ASN A 406 -31.53 15.93 -2.21
N VAL A 407 -30.44 15.76 -1.47
CA VAL A 407 -30.26 14.65 -0.53
C VAL A 407 -30.67 15.19 0.84
N THR A 408 -31.90 14.89 1.26
CA THR A 408 -32.44 15.25 2.58
C THR A 408 -32.09 14.26 3.67
N ASP A 409 -31.32 13.21 3.33
CA ASP A 409 -30.98 12.13 4.26
C ASP A 409 -29.53 12.30 4.71
N GLU A 410 -29.35 12.64 6.00
CA GLU A 410 -28.04 12.83 6.68
C GLU A 410 -27.08 11.63 6.57
N TRP A 411 -27.57 10.48 6.12
CA TRP A 411 -26.83 9.21 6.00
C TRP A 411 -25.96 9.09 4.74
N MET A 412 -26.02 10.03 3.79
CA MET A 412 -25.36 9.91 2.48
C MET A 412 -24.31 10.99 2.17
N ILE A 413 -24.04 11.92 3.11
CA ILE A 413 -23.15 13.07 2.86
C ILE A 413 -21.78 12.93 3.56
N ARG A 414 -21.57 11.88 4.36
CA ARG A 414 -20.30 11.65 5.05
C ARG A 414 -19.64 10.39 4.46
N GLU A 415 -18.32 10.45 4.23
CA GLU A 415 -17.36 9.31 4.13
C GLU A 415 -16.67 9.01 2.79
N TRP A 416 -16.68 9.86 1.76
CA TRP A 416 -15.98 9.53 0.49
C TRP A 416 -14.85 10.52 0.19
N THR A 417 -13.79 10.52 1.01
CA THR A 417 -12.66 11.48 0.91
C THR A 417 -11.31 10.83 1.25
N GLY A 418 -10.99 9.70 0.63
CA GLY A 418 -9.66 9.07 0.75
C GLY A 418 -8.81 9.23 -0.52
N LEU A 419 -7.49 9.35 -0.36
CA LEU A 419 -6.42 9.12 -1.34
C LEU A 419 -6.68 7.93 -2.26
N THR A 420 -7.38 6.94 -1.72
CA THR A 420 -7.91 5.75 -2.36
C THR A 420 -9.36 5.65 -1.87
N ASP A 421 -10.30 5.10 -2.64
CA ASP A 421 -11.69 4.81 -2.25
C ASP A 421 -11.75 3.78 -1.09
N ARG A 422 -11.08 4.07 0.03
CA ARG A 422 -11.04 3.31 1.27
C ARG A 422 -12.26 3.76 2.05
N TRP A 423 -13.20 2.85 2.20
CA TRP A 423 -14.35 3.04 3.06
C TRP A 423 -13.84 3.21 4.50
N ALA A 424 -13.74 4.44 4.98
CA ALA A 424 -13.58 4.71 6.40
C ALA A 424 -14.92 4.37 7.06
N SER A 425 -15.17 3.10 7.39
CA SER A 425 -16.44 2.73 8.03
C SER A 425 -16.46 3.35 9.42
N VAL A 426 -17.10 4.51 9.57
CA VAL A 426 -17.33 5.12 10.88
C VAL A 426 -18.45 4.31 11.53
N TYR A 427 -18.08 3.27 12.27
CA TYR A 427 -19.02 2.68 13.23
C TYR A 427 -19.17 3.64 14.41
N ARG A 428 -20.18 4.50 14.36
CA ARG A 428 -20.49 5.49 15.39
C ARG A 428 -20.96 4.83 16.70
N ALA A 429 -20.17 4.90 17.77
CA ALA A 429 -20.58 5.38 19.11
C ALA A 429 -19.41 5.32 20.13
N PRO A 430 -19.30 6.30 21.05
CA PRO A 430 -18.36 6.25 22.17
C PRO A 430 -18.90 5.27 23.22
N SER A 431 -18.53 3.99 23.11
CA SER A 431 -18.51 3.10 24.25
C SER A 431 -17.07 2.92 24.70
N THR A 432 -16.89 2.92 26.01
CA THR A 432 -15.65 2.87 26.80
C THR A 432 -14.79 1.61 26.62
N GLU A 433 -14.74 1.03 25.42
CA GLU A 433 -13.84 -0.05 25.04
C GLU A 433 -13.24 0.31 23.68
N GLY A 434 -11.90 0.31 23.59
CA GLY A 434 -11.13 0.74 22.43
C GLY A 434 -11.61 0.13 21.11
N GLY A 435 -12.46 0.86 20.40
CA GLY A 435 -12.90 0.54 19.05
C GLY A 435 -11.77 0.78 18.08
N VAL A 436 -11.11 -0.30 17.66
CA VAL A 436 -10.15 -0.35 16.57
C VAL A 436 -10.88 0.08 15.29
N ILE A 437 -10.31 1.03 14.55
CA ILE A 437 -10.66 1.27 13.15
C ILE A 437 -10.36 -0.05 12.44
N SER A 438 -11.37 -0.85 12.11
CA SER A 438 -11.14 -2.09 11.37
C SER A 438 -10.46 -1.73 10.06
N SER A 439 -9.26 -2.28 9.84
CA SER A 439 -8.51 -2.22 8.58
C SER A 439 -9.17 -3.03 7.46
N ASP A 440 -10.51 -3.13 7.49
CA ASP A 440 -11.31 -3.68 6.39
C ASP A 440 -11.25 -2.65 5.26
N ASP A 441 -10.09 -2.61 4.59
CA ASP A 441 -9.96 -2.20 3.20
C ASP A 441 -10.77 -3.21 2.40
N GLY A 442 -12.09 -3.02 2.41
CA GLY A 442 -12.95 -3.62 1.41
C GLY A 442 -12.50 -3.03 0.09
N GLY A 443 -11.45 -3.60 -0.49
CA GLY A 443 -10.89 -3.21 -1.77
C GLY A 443 -12.06 -2.98 -2.70
N ILE A 444 -12.30 -1.70 -2.96
CA ILE A 444 -13.23 -1.20 -3.97
C ILE A 444 -14.56 -1.96 -4.00
N PHE A 445 -15.39 -1.78 -2.96
CA PHE A 445 -16.83 -2.06 -3.07
C PHE A 445 -17.63 -0.76 -3.06
N ASN A 446 -17.49 0.05 -4.11
CA ASN A 446 -18.59 0.92 -4.47
C ASN A 446 -19.55 0.13 -5.38
N SER A 447 -20.80 -0.01 -4.92
CA SER A 447 -21.87 -0.68 -5.67
C SER A 447 -22.44 0.22 -6.79
N PHE A 448 -21.71 1.27 -7.16
CA PHE A 448 -22.22 2.39 -7.95
C PHE A 448 -21.46 2.65 -9.26
N GLY A 449 -20.37 1.93 -9.54
CA GLY A 449 -19.74 1.91 -10.87
C GLY A 449 -19.02 3.19 -11.27
N ASP A 450 -18.78 4.10 -10.32
CA ASP A 450 -18.08 5.36 -10.51
C ASP A 450 -17.02 5.49 -9.40
N GLY A 451 -15.72 5.36 -9.70
CA GLY A 451 -14.65 5.60 -8.72
C GLY A 451 -13.26 5.24 -9.24
N ALA A 452 -12.44 6.26 -9.49
CA ALA A 452 -11.01 6.11 -9.76
C ALA A 452 -10.30 5.76 -8.44
N ALA A 453 -10.06 4.47 -8.22
CA ALA A 453 -9.20 3.98 -7.15
C ALA A 453 -7.79 3.76 -7.70
N SER A 454 -6.78 4.00 -6.88
CA SER A 454 -5.36 3.80 -7.20
C SER A 454 -5.09 2.41 -7.78
N ASN A 455 -4.33 2.34 -8.88
CA ASN A 455 -3.90 1.08 -9.50
C ASN A 455 -2.45 0.74 -9.07
N LEU A 456 -2.16 0.88 -7.77
CA LEU A 456 -0.87 0.51 -7.18
C LEU A 456 -0.67 -0.99 -7.35
N LEU A 457 0.58 -1.40 -7.59
CA LEU A 457 0.93 -2.82 -7.54
C LEU A 457 0.85 -3.33 -6.10
N SER A 458 -0.25 -3.97 -5.75
CA SER A 458 -0.52 -4.47 -4.41
C SER A 458 0.07 -5.88 -4.23
N VAL A 459 0.95 -6.02 -3.22
CA VAL A 459 1.56 -7.30 -2.87
C VAL A 459 0.88 -7.93 -1.65
N GLY A 460 0.67 -9.24 -1.70
CA GLY A 460 0.01 -9.97 -0.62
C GLY A 460 0.73 -9.85 0.73
N SER A 461 -0.01 -10.02 1.83
CA SER A 461 0.45 -9.75 3.21
C SER A 461 1.69 -10.51 3.67
N ARG A 462 2.00 -11.63 3.00
CA ARG A 462 3.18 -12.47 3.24
C ARG A 462 4.45 -11.97 2.57
N VAL A 463 4.33 -11.09 1.58
CA VAL A 463 5.48 -10.45 0.93
C VAL A 463 6.12 -9.52 1.95
N THR A 464 7.37 -9.79 2.26
CA THR A 464 8.19 -8.97 3.17
C THR A 464 9.23 -8.17 2.42
N THR A 465 9.45 -8.44 1.14
CA THR A 465 10.48 -7.75 0.35
C THR A 465 10.00 -7.44 -1.06
N VAL A 466 10.14 -6.18 -1.47
CA VAL A 466 10.03 -5.73 -2.86
C VAL A 466 11.36 -5.08 -3.24
N ASP A 467 12.02 -5.61 -4.26
CA ASP A 467 13.30 -5.09 -4.78
C ASP A 467 13.08 -4.55 -6.19
N ALA A 468 13.05 -3.23 -6.33
CA ALA A 468 12.93 -2.47 -7.56
C ALA A 468 14.26 -1.82 -7.99
N SER A 469 15.40 -2.28 -7.46
CA SER A 469 16.73 -1.67 -7.74
C SER A 469 17.16 -1.69 -9.20
N GLU A 470 16.53 -2.52 -10.04
CA GLU A 470 16.75 -2.59 -11.49
C GLU A 470 15.66 -1.85 -12.30
N MET A 471 14.75 -1.13 -11.65
CA MET A 471 13.79 -0.23 -12.30
C MET A 471 14.46 1.09 -12.69
N THR A 472 14.20 1.53 -13.91
CA THR A 472 14.64 2.84 -14.44
C THR A 472 13.46 3.78 -14.70
N ALA A 473 12.26 3.34 -14.38
CA ALA A 473 11.00 4.09 -14.46
C ALA A 473 10.25 3.94 -13.13
N ASN A 474 9.27 4.80 -12.90
CA ASN A 474 8.57 4.91 -11.62
C ASN A 474 7.94 3.59 -11.17
N THR A 475 8.02 3.33 -9.87
CA THR A 475 7.43 2.14 -9.22
C THR A 475 6.36 2.57 -8.23
N PHE A 476 5.15 2.00 -8.35
CA PHE A 476 4.04 2.30 -7.43
C PHE A 476 3.58 1.01 -6.75
N VAL A 477 3.87 0.85 -5.46
CA VAL A 477 3.71 -0.42 -4.73
C VAL A 477 2.95 -0.24 -3.42
N ARG A 478 2.17 -1.24 -3.03
CA ARG A 478 1.52 -1.31 -1.71
C ARG A 478 1.76 -2.66 -1.04
N PHE A 479 2.19 -2.64 0.21
CA PHE A 479 2.20 -3.84 1.05
C PHE A 479 0.88 -3.99 1.81
N ALA A 480 0.09 -5.02 1.47
CA ALA A 480 -1.14 -5.30 2.20
C ALA A 480 -0.87 -5.78 3.64
N ALA A 481 -1.69 -5.35 4.60
CA ALA A 481 -1.70 -5.85 5.96
C ALA A 481 -2.26 -7.28 6.02
N LYS A 482 -1.92 -7.98 7.10
CA LYS A 482 -2.59 -9.24 7.45
C LYS A 482 -3.95 -8.94 8.07
N THR A 483 -4.93 -9.82 7.84
CA THR A 483 -6.26 -9.74 8.47
C THR A 483 -6.26 -9.85 9.99
N ASP A 484 -5.28 -10.54 10.57
CA ASP A 484 -5.13 -10.60 12.02
C ASP A 484 -4.44 -9.37 12.61
N GLU A 485 -4.15 -8.38 11.75
CA GLU A 485 -3.40 -7.15 12.07
C GLU A 485 -2.05 -7.43 12.75
N SER A 486 -1.49 -8.64 12.59
CA SER A 486 -0.19 -8.95 13.15
C SER A 486 0.92 -8.26 12.35
N ALA A 487 1.82 -7.60 13.06
CA ALA A 487 2.97 -6.92 12.46
C ALA A 487 3.79 -7.87 11.57
N SER A 488 4.31 -7.33 10.46
CA SER A 488 5.28 -8.03 9.60
C SER A 488 6.26 -7.04 9.02
N ASP A 489 7.54 -7.19 9.35
CA ASP A 489 8.56 -6.27 8.87
C ASP A 489 8.64 -6.27 7.34
N LYS A 490 8.74 -5.08 6.75
CA LYS A 490 8.74 -4.86 5.29
C LYS A 490 10.07 -4.27 4.83
N THR A 491 10.52 -4.71 3.67
CA THR A 491 11.72 -4.22 3.00
C THR A 491 11.39 -3.74 1.60
N PHE A 492 11.78 -2.51 1.28
CA PHE A 492 11.65 -1.92 -0.06
C PHE A 492 13.00 -1.39 -0.54
N VAL A 493 13.35 -1.63 -1.79
CA VAL A 493 14.52 -1.02 -2.44
C VAL A 493 14.06 -0.42 -3.76
N GLY A 494 14.17 0.89 -3.91
CA GLY A 494 13.78 1.66 -5.08
C GLY A 494 14.81 1.63 -6.21
N GLY A 495 14.42 2.16 -7.36
CA GLY A 495 15.18 2.19 -8.61
C GLY A 495 15.95 3.49 -8.82
N THR A 496 15.99 3.98 -10.07
CA THR A 496 16.60 5.26 -10.43
C THR A 496 15.59 6.34 -10.83
N ALA A 497 14.32 6.10 -10.57
CA ALA A 497 13.20 6.98 -10.90
C ALA A 497 12.28 7.07 -9.68
N ASN A 498 11.32 8.00 -9.71
CA ASN A 498 10.47 8.29 -8.57
C ASN A 498 9.62 7.08 -8.18
N ASP A 499 9.80 6.60 -6.95
CA ASP A 499 9.09 5.47 -6.40
C ASP A 499 8.11 5.90 -5.30
N TYR A 500 6.96 5.24 -5.25
CA TYR A 500 5.94 5.42 -4.23
C TYR A 500 5.62 4.07 -3.60
N VAL A 501 5.77 3.98 -2.29
CA VAL A 501 5.52 2.75 -1.54
C VAL A 501 4.68 3.00 -0.30
N GLU A 502 3.62 2.19 -0.16
CA GLU A 502 2.73 2.20 1.01
C GLU A 502 3.05 1.07 1.98
N PHE A 503 3.15 1.43 3.26
CA PHE A 503 3.34 0.52 4.38
C PHE A 503 2.13 0.55 5.30
N GLU A 504 1.64 -0.63 5.67
CA GLU A 504 0.50 -0.75 6.56
C GLU A 504 0.90 -1.21 7.97
N ASN A 505 1.73 -2.24 8.15
CA ASN A 505 2.02 -2.73 9.50
C ASN A 505 3.33 -3.53 9.61
N GLY A 506 4.10 -3.26 10.67
CA GLY A 506 5.42 -3.83 10.95
C GLY A 506 6.55 -2.81 10.76
N ASN A 507 7.77 -3.16 11.18
CA ASN A 507 8.89 -2.24 11.02
C ASN A 507 9.31 -2.17 9.54
N VAL A 508 9.67 -1.00 9.06
CA VAL A 508 10.02 -0.73 7.66
C VAL A 508 11.52 -0.57 7.50
N THR A 509 12.10 -1.22 6.51
CA THR A 509 13.44 -0.94 5.99
C THR A 509 13.32 -0.55 4.52
N ALA A 510 13.47 0.72 4.19
CA ALA A 510 13.29 1.20 2.82
C ALA A 510 14.48 2.03 2.33
N THR A 511 14.81 1.88 1.05
CA THR A 511 15.81 2.71 0.36
C THR A 511 15.22 3.18 -0.95
N GLY A 512 15.27 4.48 -1.26
CA GLY A 512 14.78 5.05 -2.52
C GLY A 512 15.82 4.97 -3.67
N ASN A 513 17.09 5.22 -3.34
CA ASN A 513 18.26 5.32 -4.23
C ASN A 513 18.34 6.62 -5.03
N THR A 514 17.63 6.77 -6.14
CA THR A 514 17.68 7.99 -6.95
C THR A 514 16.29 8.30 -7.48
N GLY A 515 15.87 9.55 -7.40
CA GLY A 515 14.51 9.96 -7.75
C GLY A 515 13.89 10.72 -6.59
N ASP A 516 12.72 11.32 -6.83
CA ASP A 516 11.93 11.90 -5.74
C ASP A 516 11.02 10.80 -5.18
N ASP A 517 11.47 10.09 -4.15
CA ASP A 517 10.80 8.90 -3.64
C ASP A 517 9.84 9.23 -2.47
N THR A 518 8.80 8.44 -2.29
CA THR A 518 7.79 8.64 -1.23
C THR A 518 7.54 7.37 -0.43
N PHE A 519 7.80 7.45 0.87
CA PHE A 519 7.52 6.42 1.87
C PHE A 519 6.24 6.77 2.63
N ALA A 520 5.13 6.11 2.29
CA ALA A 520 3.83 6.43 2.83
C ALA A 520 3.41 5.46 3.95
N PHE A 521 3.23 6.01 5.16
CA PHE A 521 2.70 5.32 6.32
C PHE A 521 1.22 5.66 6.46
N VAL A 522 0.35 4.73 6.02
CA VAL A 522 -1.08 5.00 5.78
C VAL A 522 -1.99 3.99 6.50
N ASN A 523 -1.78 3.81 7.80
CA ASN A 523 -2.56 2.92 8.68
C ASN A 523 -3.32 3.71 9.77
N GLY A 524 -4.52 3.26 10.14
CA GLY A 524 -5.30 3.80 11.26
C GLY A 524 -4.77 3.44 12.67
N GLN A 525 -3.70 2.65 12.79
CA GLN A 525 -2.98 2.45 14.05
C GLN A 525 -2.25 3.73 14.50
N PRO A 526 -1.90 3.88 15.78
CA PRO A 526 -1.14 5.03 16.28
C PRO A 526 0.10 5.31 15.42
N ASN A 527 0.31 6.57 15.05
CA ASN A 527 1.40 7.03 14.18
C ASN A 527 1.48 6.33 12.80
N SER A 528 0.40 5.69 12.33
CA SER A 528 0.44 4.80 11.16
C SER A 528 1.58 3.78 11.20
N THR A 529 1.92 3.30 12.40
CA THR A 529 3.04 2.37 12.68
C THR A 529 4.44 2.92 12.46
N PHE A 530 4.60 4.20 12.09
CA PHE A 530 5.90 4.87 12.06
C PHE A 530 6.52 4.89 13.46
N GLY A 531 7.80 4.54 13.56
CA GLY A 531 8.52 4.49 14.83
C GLY A 531 10.05 4.37 14.73
N GLU A 532 10.67 4.19 15.90
CA GLU A 532 12.14 4.21 16.07
C GLU A 532 12.88 3.05 15.36
N ASN A 533 12.18 1.93 15.15
CA ASN A 533 12.76 0.74 14.52
C ASN A 533 12.80 0.82 13.00
N ASP A 534 12.08 1.78 12.39
CA ASP A 534 12.08 1.93 10.94
C ASP A 534 13.40 2.55 10.48
N VAL A 535 13.93 2.03 9.38
CA VAL A 535 15.16 2.50 8.73
C VAL A 535 14.79 2.97 7.33
N LEU A 536 14.91 4.26 7.06
CA LEU A 536 14.64 4.83 5.74
C LEU A 536 15.87 5.57 5.23
N THR A 537 16.18 5.37 3.96
CA THR A 537 17.21 6.11 3.24
C THR A 537 16.58 6.60 1.95
N GLY A 538 16.36 7.90 1.78
CA GLY A 538 15.82 8.42 0.52
C GLY A 538 16.79 8.17 -0.62
N GLY A 539 17.86 8.94 -0.70
CA GLY A 539 18.90 8.69 -1.69
C GLY A 539 19.40 9.99 -2.30
N GLU A 540 19.53 10.04 -3.62
CA GLU A 540 19.67 11.29 -4.36
C GLU A 540 18.28 11.74 -4.85
N GLY A 541 17.82 12.93 -4.48
CA GLY A 541 16.54 13.45 -4.95
C GLY A 541 15.84 14.25 -3.86
N SER A 542 14.54 14.54 -4.03
CA SER A 542 13.71 15.15 -2.99
C SER A 542 12.79 14.10 -2.38
N ASP A 543 13.24 13.45 -1.31
CA ASP A 543 12.57 12.28 -0.76
C ASP A 543 11.57 12.63 0.35
N THR A 544 10.43 11.93 0.37
CA THR A 544 9.27 12.26 1.21
C THR A 544 8.92 11.13 2.18
N ILE A 545 8.74 11.49 3.46
CA ILE A 545 7.97 10.69 4.41
C ILE A 545 6.55 11.25 4.45
N LEU A 546 5.56 10.43 4.12
CA LEU A 546 4.14 10.77 4.24
C LEU A 546 3.56 10.06 5.45
N LEU A 547 2.99 10.83 6.39
CA LEU A 547 2.38 10.32 7.61
C LEU A 547 0.88 10.61 7.64
N GLY A 548 0.09 9.55 7.69
CA GLY A 548 -1.33 9.62 8.00
C GLY A 548 -2.28 9.59 6.81
N MET A 549 -3.58 9.72 7.12
CA MET A 549 -4.67 9.40 6.20
C MET A 549 -5.65 10.55 6.06
N ASN A 550 -5.38 11.51 5.17
CA ASN A 550 -6.31 12.56 4.70
C ASN A 550 -7.19 13.25 5.75
N GLY A 551 -6.57 13.73 6.83
CA GLY A 551 -7.27 14.46 7.88
C GLY A 551 -7.98 13.53 8.85
N PHE A 552 -7.52 12.28 8.96
CA PHE A 552 -7.94 11.31 9.97
C PHE A 552 -6.78 10.86 10.84
N GLY A 553 -7.08 10.61 12.11
CA GLY A 553 -6.14 10.09 13.10
C GLY A 553 -5.29 11.16 13.78
N ASP A 554 -4.75 10.80 14.94
CA ASP A 554 -3.86 11.63 15.73
C ASP A 554 -2.45 11.02 15.71
N TYR A 555 -1.46 11.84 15.39
CA TYR A 555 -0.06 11.43 15.21
C TYR A 555 0.81 12.19 16.20
N THR A 556 1.57 11.49 17.02
CA THR A 556 2.53 12.08 17.96
C THR A 556 3.90 11.46 17.72
N VAL A 557 4.76 12.19 17.02
CA VAL A 557 6.06 11.70 16.57
C VAL A 557 7.18 12.43 17.30
N ALA A 558 7.95 11.68 18.08
CA ALA A 558 9.08 12.20 18.85
C ALA A 558 10.36 12.25 18.01
N GLN A 559 11.30 13.09 18.44
CA GLN A 559 12.61 13.22 17.81
C GLN A 559 13.40 11.90 17.70
N THR A 560 13.11 10.92 18.57
CA THR A 560 13.80 9.62 18.59
C THR A 560 13.35 8.71 17.45
N GLU A 561 12.13 8.89 16.94
CA GLU A 561 11.57 8.10 15.83
C GLU A 561 12.23 8.46 14.47
N PHE A 562 12.86 9.64 14.38
CA PHE A 562 13.58 10.09 13.19
C PHE A 562 15.06 9.64 13.10
N ARG A 563 15.65 9.02 14.12
CA ARG A 563 17.11 8.75 14.18
C ARG A 563 17.69 7.89 13.04
N ASN A 564 16.88 7.00 12.47
CA ASN A 564 17.31 6.06 11.44
C ASN A 564 16.79 6.45 10.05
N LYS A 565 16.46 7.74 9.86
CA LYS A 565 15.92 8.30 8.62
C LYS A 565 16.97 9.26 8.07
N THR A 566 17.48 8.99 6.87
CA THR A 566 18.57 9.76 6.25
C THR A 566 18.24 10.11 4.81
N ALA A 567 18.76 11.23 4.30
CA ALA A 567 18.47 11.74 2.97
C ALA A 567 16.95 11.86 2.74
N ILE A 568 16.24 12.47 3.69
CA ILE A 568 14.80 12.77 3.56
C ILE A 568 14.66 14.28 3.61
N ASP A 569 14.02 14.85 2.59
CA ASP A 569 13.91 16.29 2.40
C ASP A 569 12.51 16.82 2.68
N VAL A 570 11.50 15.95 2.65
CA VAL A 570 10.09 16.32 2.81
C VAL A 570 9.42 15.48 3.89
N LEU A 571 8.70 16.15 4.78
CA LEU A 571 7.77 15.56 5.73
C LEU A 571 6.36 16.04 5.41
N ASP A 572 5.52 15.13 4.92
CA ASP A 572 4.14 15.40 4.52
C ASP A 572 3.18 14.85 5.59
N LEU A 573 2.54 15.76 6.34
CA LEU A 573 1.68 15.45 7.47
C LEU A 573 0.22 15.51 7.03
N ARG A 574 -0.45 14.35 7.03
CA ARG A 574 -1.81 14.19 6.51
C ARG A 574 -2.82 13.72 7.55
N GLY A 575 -2.52 13.91 8.83
CA GLY A 575 -3.41 13.54 9.94
C GLY A 575 -4.53 14.55 10.22
N ASN A 576 -5.49 14.17 11.06
CA ASN A 576 -6.42 15.15 11.66
C ASN A 576 -5.68 16.02 12.68
N SER A 577 -4.81 15.40 13.47
CA SER A 577 -3.89 16.13 14.33
C SER A 577 -2.50 15.54 14.27
N SER A 578 -1.47 16.38 14.19
CA SER A 578 -0.08 15.93 14.25
C SER A 578 0.70 16.73 15.28
N ASN A 579 1.48 16.06 16.11
CA ASN A 579 2.42 16.66 17.05
C ASN A 579 3.79 16.04 16.79
N VAL A 580 4.66 16.80 16.12
CA VAL A 580 5.95 16.30 15.62
C VAL A 580 7.08 17.09 16.23
N THR A 581 8.08 16.41 16.79
CA THR A 581 9.33 17.04 17.24
C THR A 581 10.48 16.63 16.32
N LEU A 582 11.06 17.60 15.62
CA LEU A 582 12.20 17.35 14.72
C LEU A 582 13.53 17.43 15.46
N SER A 583 14.52 16.69 14.97
CA SER A 583 15.88 16.71 15.52
C SER A 583 16.89 17.28 14.53
N SER A 584 17.95 17.90 15.05
CA SER A 584 19.10 18.32 14.25
C SER A 584 19.75 17.15 13.49
N GLU A 585 19.77 15.95 14.08
CA GLU A 585 20.31 14.74 13.43
C GLU A 585 19.54 14.40 12.15
N PHE A 586 18.20 14.46 12.20
CA PHE A 586 17.35 14.22 11.04
C PHE A 586 17.54 15.29 9.96
N VAL A 587 17.41 16.57 10.33
CA VAL A 587 17.48 17.67 9.36
C VAL A 587 18.86 17.78 8.71
N SER A 588 19.94 17.63 9.47
CA SER A 588 21.30 17.67 8.92
C SER A 588 21.65 16.45 8.06
N SER A 589 20.83 15.39 8.09
CA SER A 589 21.00 14.21 7.25
C SER A 589 20.23 14.26 5.93
N SER A 590 19.38 15.28 5.71
CA SER A 590 18.77 15.58 4.40
C SER A 590 19.82 16.00 3.38
N ASP A 591 19.48 15.98 2.09
CA ASP A 591 20.44 16.21 1.01
C ASP A 591 20.97 17.66 1.00
N GLU A 592 20.10 18.61 1.36
CA GLU A 592 20.43 20.03 1.43
C GLU A 592 20.69 20.54 2.86
N GLY A 593 20.64 19.67 3.87
CA GLY A 593 20.61 20.08 5.28
C GLY A 593 19.36 20.91 5.61
N ARG A 594 18.29 20.72 4.83
CA ARG A 594 17.00 21.39 4.93
C ARG A 594 15.88 20.38 4.78
N VAL A 595 14.88 20.49 5.65
CA VAL A 595 13.63 19.73 5.54
C VAL A 595 12.46 20.68 5.25
N THR A 596 11.61 20.28 4.32
CA THR A 596 10.33 20.93 4.01
C THR A 596 9.21 20.17 4.69
N VAL A 597 8.36 20.86 5.44
CA VAL A 597 7.20 20.29 6.12
C VAL A 597 5.92 20.80 5.46
N HIS A 598 5.02 19.89 5.14
CA HIS A 598 3.72 20.19 4.53
C HIS A 598 2.58 19.72 5.44
N THR A 599 1.61 20.61 5.65
CA THR A 599 0.27 20.30 6.19
C THR A 599 -0.83 20.69 5.18
N ASP A 600 -0.44 21.26 4.04
CA ASP A 600 -1.30 21.80 2.96
C ASP A 600 -1.69 20.78 1.88
N ARG A 601 -1.51 19.48 2.16
CA ARG A 601 -1.69 18.35 1.22
C ARG A 601 -2.66 17.28 1.70
N ILE A 602 -3.43 17.55 2.74
CA ILE A 602 -4.34 16.60 3.40
C ILE A 602 -5.39 15.96 2.46
N VAL A 603 -5.65 16.52 1.27
CA VAL A 603 -6.55 15.91 0.28
C VAL A 603 -5.96 15.72 -1.11
N ARG A 604 -4.63 15.80 -1.23
CA ARG A 604 -3.90 15.59 -2.49
C ARG A 604 -3.49 14.14 -2.66
N THR A 605 -3.21 13.71 -3.89
CA THR A 605 -2.52 12.43 -4.12
C THR A 605 -1.01 12.58 -4.10
N ALA A 606 -0.31 11.47 -3.90
CA ALA A 606 1.15 11.44 -4.00
C ALA A 606 1.65 11.82 -5.42
N LEU A 607 0.80 11.67 -6.45
CA LEU A 607 1.13 12.07 -7.83
C LEU A 607 0.86 13.57 -8.08
N ASP A 608 -0.12 14.17 -7.40
CA ASP A 608 -0.41 15.61 -7.42
C ASP A 608 0.26 16.29 -6.21
N ASN A 609 1.59 16.39 -6.24
CA ASN A 609 2.41 17.03 -5.20
C ASN A 609 2.27 18.58 -5.19
N ASN A 610 1.21 19.12 -5.80
CA ASN A 610 0.88 20.53 -5.78
C ASN A 610 0.18 20.90 -4.47
N THR A 611 0.20 22.19 -4.13
CA THR A 611 -0.61 22.75 -3.04
C THR A 611 -2.09 22.45 -3.30
N ASN A 612 -2.89 22.44 -2.24
CA ASN A 612 -4.34 22.42 -2.41
C ASN A 612 -4.81 23.58 -3.32
N GLY A 613 -5.19 23.26 -4.56
CA GLY A 613 -5.95 24.17 -5.42
C GLY A 613 -7.25 24.57 -4.73
N ALA A 614 -7.86 25.68 -5.16
CA ALA A 614 -8.95 26.43 -4.52
C ALA A 614 -10.27 25.67 -4.16
N THR A 615 -10.27 24.33 -4.20
CA THR A 615 -11.33 23.45 -3.72
C THR A 615 -11.05 23.02 -2.29
N HIS A 616 -11.72 23.67 -1.34
CA HIS A 616 -11.70 23.39 0.10
C HIS A 616 -12.09 21.93 0.44
N SER A 617 -11.42 21.37 1.45
CA SER A 617 -11.81 20.13 2.13
C SER A 617 -12.08 20.39 3.61
N PRO A 618 -13.28 20.03 4.13
CA PRO A 618 -13.56 20.12 5.55
C PRO A 618 -12.57 19.35 6.44
N ASN A 619 -11.88 18.33 5.93
CA ASN A 619 -10.93 17.56 6.72
C ASN A 619 -9.60 18.31 6.94
N GLU A 620 -9.20 19.14 5.98
CA GLU A 620 -7.99 19.96 6.11
C GLU A 620 -8.26 21.16 7.01
N ASP A 621 -9.38 21.84 6.83
CA ASP A 621 -9.76 22.98 7.70
C ASP A 621 -9.92 22.57 9.17
N ASN A 622 -10.38 21.34 9.46
CA ASN A 622 -10.49 20.87 10.84
C ASN A 622 -9.16 20.30 11.40
N SER A 623 -8.09 20.28 10.60
CA SER A 623 -6.82 19.70 11.01
C SER A 623 -6.04 20.62 11.96
N VAL A 624 -5.27 20.02 12.87
CA VAL A 624 -4.48 20.76 13.87
C VAL A 624 -3.09 20.17 13.99
N HIS A 625 -2.06 20.91 13.56
CA HIS A 625 -0.68 20.44 13.63
C HIS A 625 0.20 21.30 14.53
N ILE A 626 1.11 20.62 15.24
CA ILE A 626 2.15 21.21 16.08
C ILE A 626 3.47 20.64 15.61
N VAL A 627 4.41 21.51 15.23
CA VAL A 627 5.76 21.13 14.84
C VAL A 627 6.76 21.82 15.76
N ASP A 628 7.43 21.03 16.59
CA ASP A 628 8.47 21.48 17.51
C ASP A 628 9.85 21.39 16.86
N LEU A 629 10.46 22.56 16.70
CA LEU A 629 11.75 22.78 16.06
C LEU A 629 12.82 23.13 17.10
N THR A 630 12.52 23.15 18.40
CA THR A 630 13.44 23.62 19.44
C THR A 630 14.72 22.78 19.61
N PHE A 631 14.78 21.59 19.02
CA PHE A 631 15.94 20.70 19.00
C PHE A 631 16.83 20.86 17.76
N LEU A 632 16.54 21.82 16.89
CA LEU A 632 17.37 22.12 15.72
C LEU A 632 18.56 23.01 16.09
N GLY A 633 19.68 22.78 15.39
CA GLY A 633 20.89 23.58 15.48
C GLY A 633 20.86 24.78 14.54
N ALA A 634 21.77 25.73 14.76
CA ALA A 634 21.86 26.99 13.99
C ALA A 634 22.28 26.82 12.50
N ALA A 635 22.41 25.60 12.00
CA ALA A 635 22.74 25.32 10.60
C ALA A 635 21.63 24.50 9.89
N ASP A 636 20.60 24.08 10.62
CA ASP A 636 19.55 23.21 10.12
C ASP A 636 18.46 24.06 9.47
N GLY A 637 18.21 23.84 8.18
CA GLY A 637 17.20 24.57 7.42
C GLY A 637 15.81 23.98 7.59
N ILE A 638 14.80 24.84 7.72
CA ILE A 638 13.39 24.44 7.66
C ILE A 638 12.64 25.30 6.66
N THR A 639 11.79 24.66 5.87
CA THR A 639 10.72 25.31 5.12
C THR A 639 9.40 24.72 5.63
N PHE A 640 8.45 25.56 6.00
CA PHE A 640 7.13 25.11 6.46
C PHE A 640 6.04 25.69 5.56
N HIS A 641 5.16 24.81 5.09
CA HIS A 641 4.00 25.14 4.27
C HIS A 641 2.73 24.67 5.00
N GLY A 642 2.05 25.62 5.62
CA GLY A 642 0.80 25.45 6.33
C GLY A 642 -0.41 25.32 5.40
N GLY A 643 -1.43 24.59 5.87
CA GLY A 643 -2.66 24.30 5.14
C GLY A 643 -3.76 25.34 5.38
N SER A 644 -5.02 24.92 5.25
CA SER A 644 -6.18 25.72 5.70
C SER A 644 -6.63 25.42 7.13
N GLY A 645 -6.05 24.42 7.78
CA GLY A 645 -6.27 24.10 9.20
C GLY A 645 -5.41 24.95 10.13
N SER A 646 -5.32 24.57 11.41
CA SER A 646 -4.53 25.30 12.41
C SER A 646 -3.13 24.74 12.58
N ASP A 647 -2.11 25.55 12.32
CA ASP A 647 -0.71 25.17 12.45
C ASP A 647 0.03 25.93 13.56
N ARG A 648 0.81 25.20 14.37
CA ARG A 648 1.66 25.77 15.41
C ARG A 648 3.11 25.35 15.25
N LEU A 649 3.99 26.33 15.06
CA LEU A 649 5.44 26.10 15.08
C LEU A 649 6.02 26.49 16.43
N VAL A 650 6.83 25.62 17.02
CA VAL A 650 7.54 25.88 18.28
C VAL A 650 9.03 26.03 18.00
N LEU A 651 9.58 27.17 18.39
CA LEU A 651 10.88 27.69 17.96
C LEU A 651 11.67 28.21 19.17
N ASN A 652 12.97 28.41 18.98
CA ASN A 652 13.87 29.13 19.90
C ASN A 652 14.67 30.19 19.13
N ASP A 653 15.51 30.96 19.82
CA ASP A 653 16.36 32.00 19.19
C ASP A 653 17.26 31.43 18.08
N ALA A 654 17.84 30.25 18.30
CA ALA A 654 18.73 29.64 17.33
C ALA A 654 18.01 29.22 16.04
N THR A 655 16.78 28.73 16.13
CA THR A 655 16.01 28.30 14.96
C THR A 655 15.49 29.46 14.13
N PHE A 656 15.11 30.59 14.74
CA PHE A 656 14.68 31.77 13.98
C PHE A 656 15.76 32.31 13.03
N ASN A 657 17.03 32.23 13.43
CA ASN A 657 18.16 32.85 12.73
C ASN A 657 18.59 32.13 11.41
N VAL A 658 17.99 30.99 11.04
CA VAL A 658 18.52 30.08 9.99
C VAL A 658 17.56 29.97 8.80
N GLN A 659 17.57 30.94 7.89
CA GLN A 659 16.85 30.94 6.59
C GLN A 659 15.59 30.04 6.55
N GLN A 660 14.50 30.52 7.16
CA GLN A 660 13.24 29.78 7.25
C GLN A 660 12.16 30.50 6.46
N VAL A 661 11.66 29.85 5.41
CA VAL A 661 10.38 30.22 4.79
C VAL A 661 9.32 29.55 5.66
N LEU A 662 8.61 30.34 6.45
CA LEU A 662 7.53 29.85 7.30
C LEU A 662 6.24 30.46 6.78
N ASP A 663 5.39 29.62 6.22
CA ASP A 663 4.08 30.00 5.71
C ASP A 663 3.01 29.29 6.52
N GLY A 664 2.14 30.05 7.20
CA GLY A 664 1.00 29.50 7.95
C GLY A 664 -0.09 28.91 7.04
N GLY A 665 -0.06 29.22 5.74
CA GLY A 665 -1.10 28.81 4.81
C GLY A 665 -2.21 29.85 4.67
N VAL A 666 -3.13 29.64 3.72
CA VAL A 666 -4.22 30.60 3.49
C VAL A 666 -5.53 29.86 3.35
N PHE A 667 -6.53 30.31 4.09
CA PHE A 667 -7.92 29.93 3.86
C PHE A 667 -8.44 30.58 2.56
N THR A 668 -8.42 29.86 1.43
CA THR A 668 -8.94 30.41 0.16
C THR A 668 -10.43 30.08 -0.05
N ASP A 669 -11.35 30.87 0.49
CA ASP A 669 -12.74 30.95 -0.02
C ASP A 669 -13.05 32.35 -0.57
N TYR A 670 -12.70 32.56 -1.83
CA TYR A 670 -13.26 33.66 -2.61
C TYR A 670 -14.06 33.09 -3.76
N ALA A 671 -15.30 32.63 -3.53
CA ALA A 671 -16.43 33.20 -4.29
C ALA A 671 -17.83 32.58 -4.08
N ASN A 672 -18.04 31.37 -3.55
CA ASN A 672 -19.30 30.69 -3.92
C ASN A 672 -19.86 29.56 -3.04
N ARG A 673 -19.82 29.63 -1.69
CA ARG A 673 -20.63 28.71 -0.87
C ARG A 673 -21.35 29.39 0.28
N THR A 674 -22.65 29.63 0.08
CA THR A 674 -23.58 29.95 1.16
C THR A 674 -23.99 28.66 1.89
N GLY A 675 -23.63 28.49 3.15
CA GLY A 675 -24.32 27.54 4.05
C GLY A 675 -23.51 26.40 4.68
N ILE A 676 -22.18 26.50 4.77
CA ILE A 676 -21.40 25.73 5.74
C ILE A 676 -21.10 26.69 6.89
N GLU A 677 -21.45 26.31 8.12
CA GLU A 677 -21.05 27.07 9.31
C GLU A 677 -19.54 26.89 9.48
N ALA A 678 -18.78 27.98 9.38
CA ALA A 678 -17.39 28.04 9.80
C ALA A 678 -17.32 27.54 11.25
N ASN A 679 -16.69 26.40 11.49
CA ASN A 679 -16.38 25.97 12.85
C ASN A 679 -15.09 26.64 13.31
N THR A 680 -15.17 27.97 13.46
CA THR A 680 -14.73 28.78 14.61
C THR A 680 -13.30 28.77 15.18
N GLU A 681 -12.32 28.01 14.68
CA GLU A 681 -11.03 27.86 15.39
C GLU A 681 -9.74 27.73 14.52
N ASP A 682 -9.64 28.40 13.37
CA ASP A 682 -8.40 28.40 12.55
C ASP A 682 -7.37 29.42 13.10
N TYR A 683 -6.22 28.93 13.58
CA TYR A 683 -5.16 29.78 14.12
C TYR A 683 -3.76 29.27 13.79
N ASP A 684 -3.02 30.07 13.03
CA ASP A 684 -1.62 29.82 12.77
C ASP A 684 -0.75 30.61 13.76
N THR A 685 0.04 29.91 14.55
CA THR A 685 0.82 30.53 15.62
C THR A 685 2.30 30.13 15.62
N LEU A 686 3.14 31.14 15.85
CA LEU A 686 4.56 30.94 16.13
C LEU A 686 4.78 31.02 17.63
N THR A 687 5.39 30.00 18.22
CA THR A 687 5.75 29.97 19.63
C THR A 687 7.24 30.07 19.79
N VAL A 688 7.71 31.07 20.53
CA VAL A 688 9.13 31.26 20.80
C VAL A 688 9.40 30.97 22.27
N ILE A 689 10.33 30.07 22.52
CA ILE A 689 10.76 29.67 23.86
C ILE A 689 12.16 30.22 24.11
N THR A 690 12.35 30.87 25.27
CA THR A 690 13.67 31.22 25.80
C THR A 690 14.04 30.36 26.99
N ASN A 691 15.31 29.97 27.12
CA ASN A 691 15.88 29.36 28.33
C ASN A 691 16.57 30.38 29.24
N GLY A 692 16.29 31.68 29.06
CA GLY A 692 16.84 32.80 29.85
C GLY A 692 17.84 33.66 29.07
N GLU A 693 18.17 33.28 27.84
CA GLU A 693 18.84 34.13 26.87
C GLU A 693 17.97 35.31 26.42
N GLN A 694 18.63 36.37 25.96
CA GLN A 694 17.95 37.44 25.24
C GLN A 694 17.62 36.94 23.84
N VAL A 695 16.34 36.81 23.54
CA VAL A 695 15.85 36.46 22.20
C VAL A 695 15.79 37.72 21.36
N VAL A 696 16.37 37.68 20.17
CA VAL A 696 16.35 38.80 19.22
C VAL A 696 15.67 38.33 17.94
N LEU A 697 14.47 38.84 17.68
CA LEU A 697 13.73 38.64 16.44
C LEU A 697 13.87 39.91 15.61
N ASP A 698 14.84 39.94 14.71
CA ASP A 698 15.12 41.11 13.89
C ASP A 698 14.30 41.12 12.58
N ALA A 699 14.50 42.16 11.77
CA ALA A 699 13.77 42.31 10.52
C ALA A 699 14.09 41.21 9.49
N GLN A 700 15.26 40.60 9.57
CA GLN A 700 15.66 39.50 8.69
C GLN A 700 14.97 38.21 9.12
N ASP A 701 14.90 37.91 10.42
CA ASP A 701 14.20 36.73 10.96
C ASP A 701 12.73 36.73 10.53
N LEU A 702 12.07 37.88 10.65
CA LEU A 702 10.64 38.03 10.32
C LEU A 702 10.37 38.21 8.81
N SER A 703 11.39 38.35 7.97
CA SER A 703 11.21 38.72 6.56
C SER A 703 10.65 37.60 5.66
N GLN A 704 10.66 36.36 6.14
CA GLN A 704 10.25 35.16 5.41
C GLN A 704 9.06 34.44 6.08
N ILE A 705 8.35 35.16 6.96
CA ILE A 705 7.19 34.67 7.69
C ILE A 705 5.93 35.27 7.08
N THR A 706 5.02 34.41 6.64
CA THR A 706 3.76 34.79 6.01
C THR A 706 2.59 34.03 6.58
N ASN A 707 1.41 34.66 6.56
CA ASN A 707 0.12 34.07 6.91
C ASN A 707 0.00 33.44 8.32
N PHE A 708 0.81 33.86 9.29
CA PHE A 708 0.58 33.54 10.71
C PHE A 708 -0.33 34.58 11.36
N ASN A 709 -1.19 34.18 12.29
CA ASN A 709 -2.08 35.10 13.01
C ASN A 709 -1.46 35.63 14.32
N GLY A 710 -0.53 34.89 14.92
CA GLY A 710 0.04 35.29 16.21
C GLY A 710 1.45 34.81 16.53
N LEU A 711 2.12 35.58 17.40
CA LEU A 711 3.41 35.31 17.99
C LEU A 711 3.26 35.13 19.51
N ILE A 712 3.47 33.91 19.97
CA ILE A 712 3.41 33.50 21.36
C ILE A 712 4.82 33.49 21.95
N LEU A 713 5.04 34.30 22.97
CA LEU A 713 6.27 34.35 23.75
C LEU A 713 6.13 33.48 24.99
N THR A 714 7.12 32.65 25.28
CA THR A 714 7.14 31.78 26.48
C THR A 714 8.55 31.70 27.08
N LYS A 715 8.70 31.07 28.24
CA LYS A 715 10.00 30.93 28.91
C LYS A 715 10.16 29.61 29.66
N ASN A 716 11.39 29.10 29.69
CA ASN A 716 11.84 28.01 30.54
C ASN A 716 12.85 28.50 31.60
N SER A 717 12.71 29.76 32.02
CA SER A 717 13.60 30.45 32.94
C SER A 717 12.81 31.33 33.93
N GLU A 718 13.47 31.76 35.01
CA GLU A 718 12.85 32.70 35.97
C GLU A 718 12.50 34.05 35.31
N THR A 719 13.37 34.53 34.41
CA THR A 719 13.20 35.79 33.68
C THR A 719 13.41 35.60 32.18
N ALA A 720 12.64 36.32 31.38
CA ALA A 720 12.73 36.36 29.92
C ALA A 720 13.04 37.77 29.40
N SER A 721 13.75 37.83 28.27
CA SER A 721 14.05 39.07 27.57
C SER A 721 13.88 38.89 26.06
N TYR A 722 12.98 39.65 25.47
CA TYR A 722 12.66 39.63 24.04
C TYR A 722 12.92 41.00 23.41
N SER A 723 13.51 41.01 22.22
CA SER A 723 13.65 42.19 21.36
C SER A 723 13.12 41.87 19.97
N ILE A 724 12.03 42.52 19.57
CA ILE A 724 11.31 42.24 18.32
C ILE A 724 11.38 43.48 17.41
N THR A 725 11.77 43.31 16.16
CA THR A 725 11.77 44.38 15.15
C THR A 725 10.60 44.20 14.20
N LEU A 726 9.47 44.85 14.49
CA LEU A 726 8.27 44.75 13.65
C LEU A 726 8.42 45.63 12.41
N THR A 727 8.38 44.99 11.25
CA THR A 727 8.38 45.67 9.97
C THR A 727 6.97 45.78 9.40
N ARG A 728 6.76 46.79 8.55
CA ARG A 728 5.49 46.91 7.84
C ARG A 728 5.26 45.70 6.93
N SER A 729 6.32 45.24 6.27
CA SER A 729 6.28 44.08 5.38
C SER A 729 5.84 42.82 6.10
N PHE A 730 6.36 42.56 7.31
CA PHE A 730 5.93 41.44 8.14
C PHE A 730 4.45 41.52 8.48
N LEU A 731 3.98 42.64 9.05
CA LEU A 731 2.56 42.77 9.40
C LEU A 731 1.64 42.67 8.17
N SER A 732 2.01 43.27 7.04
CA SER A 732 1.22 43.17 5.79
C SER A 732 1.21 41.77 5.16
N ALA A 733 2.16 40.90 5.50
CA ALA A 733 2.18 39.52 5.03
C ALA A 733 1.43 38.55 5.95
N ASN A 734 0.99 39.03 7.12
CA ASN A 734 0.37 38.24 8.19
C ASN A 734 -0.96 38.86 8.66
N THR A 735 -1.47 39.86 7.94
CA THR A 735 -2.77 40.50 8.18
C THR A 735 -3.45 40.81 6.85
N LEU A 736 -4.78 40.90 6.86
CA LEU A 736 -5.61 41.24 5.72
C LEU A 736 -6.08 42.71 5.76
N GLU A 737 -6.34 43.31 4.59
CA GLU A 737 -6.86 44.68 4.51
C GLU A 737 -8.29 44.82 5.07
N LEU A 738 -9.04 43.72 5.02
CA LEU A 738 -10.38 43.59 5.54
C LEU A 738 -10.42 42.33 6.40
N ASP A 739 -11.12 42.47 7.51
CA ASP A 739 -11.48 41.37 8.37
C ASP A 739 -12.47 40.42 7.67
N ASP A 740 -12.17 39.13 7.66
CA ASP A 740 -12.99 38.06 7.06
C ASP A 740 -13.80 37.32 8.13
N ALA A 741 -14.71 38.05 8.78
CA ALA A 741 -15.64 37.51 9.77
C ALA A 741 -16.65 36.47 9.21
N THR A 742 -16.56 36.11 7.93
CA THR A 742 -17.33 35.01 7.34
C THR A 742 -16.64 33.67 7.45
N ASN A 743 -15.30 33.67 7.51
CA ASN A 743 -14.48 32.46 7.50
C ASN A 743 -13.84 32.17 8.86
N THR A 744 -13.35 33.19 9.57
CA THR A 744 -12.71 33.02 10.88
C THR A 744 -13.41 33.82 11.99
N ASN A 745 -13.19 33.43 13.24
CA ASN A 745 -13.65 34.17 14.42
C ASN A 745 -12.59 35.15 14.98
N ILE A 746 -11.48 35.33 14.27
CA ILE A 746 -10.39 36.26 14.61
C ILE A 746 -10.54 37.57 13.84
N ASP A 747 -9.87 38.62 14.28
CA ASP A 747 -9.71 39.83 13.48
C ASP A 747 -8.46 39.71 12.59
N ASP A 748 -8.65 39.36 11.32
CA ASP A 748 -7.54 39.16 10.37
C ASP A 748 -6.75 40.46 10.08
N THR A 749 -7.24 41.61 10.53
CA THR A 749 -6.53 42.90 10.38
C THR A 749 -5.49 43.14 11.48
N ILE A 750 -5.40 42.25 12.47
CA ILE A 750 -4.60 42.41 13.68
C ILE A 750 -3.70 41.19 13.89
N PHE A 751 -2.40 41.42 13.98
CA PHE A 751 -1.44 40.38 14.37
C PHE A 751 -1.27 40.33 15.89
N GLN A 752 -1.45 39.18 16.54
CA GLN A 752 -1.42 39.10 18.01
C GLN A 752 -0.01 38.76 18.53
N ILE A 753 0.51 39.53 19.49
CA ILE A 753 1.79 39.28 20.15
C ILE A 753 1.55 39.13 21.64
N GLY A 754 1.78 37.93 22.15
CA GLY A 754 1.27 37.59 23.47
C GLY A 754 2.05 36.54 24.22
N THR A 755 1.49 36.13 25.35
CA THR A 755 1.89 34.93 26.09
C THR A 755 0.61 34.18 26.46
N ILE A 756 0.65 32.85 26.38
CA ILE A 756 -0.53 32.02 26.66
C ILE A 756 -0.61 31.64 28.15
N ALA A 757 -1.78 31.17 28.59
CA ALA A 757 -1.96 30.52 29.89
C ALA A 757 -1.35 29.09 29.90
N ALA A 758 -0.03 28.97 29.87
CA ALA A 758 0.63 27.67 29.95
C ALA A 758 0.60 27.12 31.39
N ALA A 759 0.19 25.86 31.56
CA ALA A 759 0.05 25.30 32.89
C ALA A 759 1.39 25.07 33.61
N ASN A 760 2.55 25.10 32.94
CA ASN A 760 3.86 24.83 33.52
C ASN A 760 4.67 26.09 33.93
N GLN A 761 4.03 27.24 34.18
CA GLN A 761 4.69 28.53 34.51
C GLN A 761 5.61 29.09 33.39
N SER A 762 5.45 28.62 32.15
CA SER A 762 6.20 29.16 31.00
C SER A 762 5.66 30.49 30.46
N ILE A 763 4.71 31.09 31.17
CA ILE A 763 4.08 32.37 30.86
C ILE A 763 5.03 33.52 31.19
N LEU A 764 5.10 34.54 30.34
CA LEU A 764 5.72 35.80 30.74
C LEU A 764 4.89 36.48 31.85
N SER A 765 5.57 37.08 32.81
CA SER A 765 4.95 37.71 33.96
C SER A 765 5.74 38.94 34.42
N THR A 766 5.27 39.58 35.49
CA THR A 766 5.92 40.78 36.04
C THR A 766 7.41 40.53 36.32
N GLY A 767 8.27 41.31 35.65
CA GLY A 767 9.73 41.18 35.74
C GLY A 767 10.40 40.75 34.43
N ASP A 768 9.64 40.19 33.50
CA ASP A 768 10.09 39.92 32.13
C ASP A 768 10.11 41.20 31.29
N THR A 769 10.93 41.20 30.24
CA THR A 769 11.12 42.36 29.37
C THR A 769 10.78 42.02 27.92
N VAL A 770 9.92 42.84 27.31
CA VAL A 770 9.60 42.76 25.88
C VAL A 770 9.84 44.13 25.27
N MET A 771 10.78 44.21 24.34
CA MET A 771 11.07 45.39 23.54
C MET A 771 10.55 45.19 22.13
N ILE A 772 9.82 46.17 21.58
CA ILE A 772 9.24 46.12 20.24
C ILE A 772 9.67 47.39 19.49
N ASP A 773 10.53 47.24 18.49
CA ASP A 773 10.87 48.30 17.55
C ASP A 773 9.78 48.40 16.48
N VAL A 774 9.12 49.57 16.44
CA VAL A 774 8.04 49.92 15.52
C VAL A 774 8.46 51.04 14.56
N SER A 775 9.76 51.37 14.49
CA SER A 775 10.28 52.45 13.65
C SER A 775 9.92 52.29 12.18
N ASP A 776 9.88 51.05 11.67
CA ASP A 776 9.47 50.78 10.29
C ASP A 776 7.94 50.90 10.08
N LEU A 777 7.13 50.92 11.13
CA LEU A 777 5.69 51.20 11.04
C LEU A 777 5.40 52.70 10.93
N LEU A 778 6.39 53.55 11.24
CA LEU A 778 6.25 55.01 11.33
C LEU A 778 6.94 55.74 10.17
N ASN A 779 6.32 56.82 9.69
CA ASN A 779 6.97 57.76 8.77
C ASN A 779 7.98 58.65 9.53
N ILE A 780 8.70 59.53 8.84
CA ILE A 780 9.70 60.43 9.47
C ILE A 780 9.12 61.43 10.50
N THR A 781 7.80 61.61 10.54
CA THR A 781 7.11 62.48 11.50
C THR A 781 6.48 61.70 12.66
N ASN A 782 6.77 60.40 12.79
CA ASN A 782 6.17 59.48 13.74
C ASN A 782 4.65 59.30 13.58
N ASP A 783 4.10 59.45 12.37
CA ASP A 783 2.74 58.98 12.07
C ASP A 783 2.80 57.57 11.46
N ALA A 784 1.73 56.78 11.62
CA ALA A 784 1.61 55.47 11.00
C ALA A 784 1.77 55.55 9.47
N LYS A 785 2.60 54.67 8.91
CA LYS A 785 2.60 54.44 7.46
C LYS A 785 1.25 53.82 7.09
N SER A 786 0.70 54.18 5.93
CA SER A 786 -0.50 53.53 5.37
C SER A 786 -0.34 53.28 3.87
N THR A 787 -1.06 52.30 3.32
CA THR A 787 -1.12 51.98 1.90
C THR A 787 -2.59 51.83 1.54
N ALA A 788 -3.07 52.59 0.56
CA ALA A 788 -4.51 52.65 0.21
C ALA A 788 -5.47 52.97 1.39
N GLY A 789 -4.96 53.50 2.51
CA GLY A 789 -5.74 53.77 3.73
C GLY A 789 -5.70 52.64 4.76
N PHE A 790 -5.10 51.49 4.45
CA PHE A 790 -4.90 50.38 5.37
C PHE A 790 -3.64 50.56 6.22
N ILE A 791 -3.80 50.30 7.52
CA ILE A 791 -2.76 50.28 8.54
C ILE A 791 -2.82 48.88 9.18
N PRO A 792 -1.84 48.00 8.89
CA PRO A 792 -1.69 46.73 9.57
C PRO A 792 -1.53 46.98 11.08
N GLY A 793 -2.37 46.34 11.88
CA GLY A 793 -2.39 46.50 13.33
C GLY A 793 -1.76 45.31 14.04
N PHE A 794 -1.44 45.49 15.32
CA PHE A 794 -1.04 44.40 16.20
C PHE A 794 -1.64 44.57 17.60
N ASP A 795 -1.77 43.47 18.33
CA ASP A 795 -2.26 43.43 19.71
C ASP A 795 -1.17 42.93 20.66
N VAL A 796 -1.10 43.51 21.86
CA VAL A 796 -0.20 43.12 22.96
C VAL A 796 -0.93 43.00 24.31
N LYS A 797 -2.26 43.02 24.30
CA LYS A 797 -3.08 43.13 25.51
C LYS A 797 -2.83 41.98 26.49
N SER A 798 -2.70 40.76 25.99
CA SER A 798 -2.39 39.57 26.80
C SER A 798 -1.12 39.71 27.63
N LEU A 799 -0.08 40.40 27.12
CA LEU A 799 1.13 40.71 27.88
C LEU A 799 0.83 41.70 29.01
N THR A 800 0.13 42.78 28.69
CA THR A 800 -0.16 43.86 29.65
C THR A 800 -1.07 43.40 30.79
N GLU A 801 -2.03 42.50 30.52
CA GLU A 801 -2.91 41.90 31.53
C GLU A 801 -2.15 41.05 32.56
N LEU A 802 -1.01 40.48 32.16
CA LEU A 802 -0.12 39.69 33.01
C LEU A 802 1.00 40.52 33.65
N GLY A 803 0.95 41.84 33.50
CA GLY A 803 1.91 42.78 34.08
C GLY A 803 3.23 42.89 33.33
N VAL A 804 3.31 42.35 32.11
CA VAL A 804 4.42 42.54 31.18
C VAL A 804 4.12 43.79 30.36
N ASN A 805 4.86 44.88 30.59
CA ASN A 805 4.64 46.14 29.88
C ASN A 805 5.66 46.28 28.74
N PRO A 806 5.26 46.15 27.46
CA PRO A 806 6.19 46.26 26.35
C PRO A 806 6.81 47.66 26.26
N ILE A 807 8.09 47.72 25.87
CA ILE A 807 8.81 48.96 25.58
C ILE A 807 8.83 49.16 24.08
N PHE A 808 8.19 50.20 23.58
CA PHE A 808 8.14 50.50 22.15
C PHE A 808 9.24 51.47 21.73
N LEU A 809 9.99 51.14 20.68
CA LEU A 809 11.00 52.00 20.08
C LEU A 809 10.49 52.57 18.74
N GLY A 810 10.50 53.90 18.60
CA GLY A 810 10.17 54.61 17.37
C GLY A 810 11.41 55.05 16.59
N ASN A 811 11.24 56.03 15.70
CA ASN A 811 12.34 56.55 14.88
C ASN A 811 13.56 56.97 15.72
N GLY A 812 14.75 56.50 15.32
CA GLY A 812 16.00 56.82 16.03
C GLY A 812 16.16 56.10 17.38
N GLY A 813 15.34 55.10 17.68
CA GLY A 813 15.38 54.31 18.93
C GLY A 813 14.79 55.04 20.14
N GLU A 814 14.00 56.10 19.91
CA GLU A 814 13.31 56.81 20.99
C GLU A 814 12.14 55.99 21.53
N ILE A 815 11.91 56.01 22.85
CA ILE A 815 10.77 55.30 23.44
C ILE A 815 9.47 56.05 23.10
N VAL A 816 8.52 55.35 22.49
CA VAL A 816 7.16 55.84 22.23
C VAL A 816 6.16 55.20 23.19
N SER A 817 5.09 55.91 23.53
CA SER A 817 4.07 55.39 24.44
C SER A 817 3.06 54.52 23.71
N GLN A 818 2.56 53.46 24.35
CA GLN A 818 1.47 52.64 23.82
C GLN A 818 0.26 53.47 23.39
N THR A 819 -0.17 54.45 24.19
CA THR A 819 -1.28 55.36 23.86
C THR A 819 -1.08 56.13 22.55
N MET A 820 0.16 56.48 22.21
CA MET A 820 0.45 57.13 20.93
C MET A 820 0.26 56.15 19.77
N LEU A 821 0.62 54.87 19.94
CA LEU A 821 0.44 53.85 18.91
C LEU A 821 -1.04 53.46 18.75
N GLU A 822 -1.80 53.46 19.84
CA GLU A 822 -3.27 53.32 19.83
C GLU A 822 -3.94 54.49 19.08
N ASP A 823 -3.53 55.75 19.35
CA ASP A 823 -4.03 56.94 18.64
C ASP A 823 -3.71 56.92 17.13
N LEU A 824 -2.66 56.18 16.74
CA LEU A 824 -2.23 55.98 15.35
C LEU A 824 -2.85 54.74 14.69
N ASP A 825 -3.72 54.01 15.40
CA ASP A 825 -4.37 52.78 14.95
C ASP A 825 -3.38 51.64 14.62
N LEU A 826 -2.18 51.68 15.20
CA LEU A 826 -1.18 50.60 15.09
C LEU A 826 -1.39 49.52 16.14
N ILE A 827 -1.76 49.93 17.37
CA ILE A 827 -2.18 48.99 18.42
C ILE A 827 -3.71 49.03 18.49
N ARG A 828 -4.33 47.88 18.24
CA ARG A 828 -5.77 47.69 18.32
C ARG A 828 -6.03 46.47 19.19
N GLU A 829 -6.97 46.59 20.12
CA GLU A 829 -7.45 45.46 20.91
C GLU A 829 -8.30 44.56 20.01
N ASP A 830 -7.98 43.27 19.96
CA ASP A 830 -8.91 42.27 19.44
C ASP A 830 -10.10 42.16 20.41
N ALA A 831 -11.21 42.78 20.03
CA ALA A 831 -12.34 43.00 20.91
C ALA A 831 -13.12 41.69 21.15
N VAL A 832 -12.87 40.98 22.25
CA VAL A 832 -13.66 39.79 22.61
C VAL A 832 -15.07 40.18 23.11
N THR A 833 -15.99 40.34 22.17
CA THR A 833 -17.18 39.49 21.99
C THR A 833 -17.91 39.90 20.70
N PRO A 834 -18.13 38.98 19.75
CA PRO A 834 -18.08 37.53 19.90
C PRO A 834 -16.76 36.86 19.44
N ARG A 835 -15.69 37.61 19.13
CA ARG A 835 -14.43 37.07 18.57
C ARG A 835 -13.61 36.26 19.56
N ASN A 836 -12.88 35.26 19.06
CA ASN A 836 -11.98 34.40 19.83
C ASN A 836 -10.53 34.95 19.77
N ASP A 837 -9.85 34.92 20.92
CA ASP A 837 -8.43 35.33 21.04
C ASP A 837 -7.52 34.21 20.55
N VAL A 838 -6.71 34.49 19.52
CA VAL A 838 -5.73 33.57 18.88
C VAL A 838 -4.83 32.89 19.91
N LEU A 839 -4.49 33.60 21.00
CA LEU A 839 -3.59 33.13 22.04
C LEU A 839 -4.28 32.20 23.05
N VAL A 840 -5.60 32.35 23.25
CA VAL A 840 -6.38 31.54 24.20
C VAL A 840 -6.95 30.28 23.54
N SER A 841 -7.22 30.34 22.24
CA SER A 841 -7.68 29.22 21.43
C SER A 841 -6.54 28.30 20.99
N ALA A 842 -5.29 28.77 20.98
CA ALA A 842 -4.13 27.97 20.62
C ALA A 842 -4.04 26.70 21.51
N PRO A 843 -3.89 25.50 20.92
CA PRO A 843 -3.83 24.25 21.69
C PRO A 843 -2.69 24.28 22.71
N ASN A 844 -2.94 23.69 23.89
CA ASN A 844 -1.95 23.60 24.96
C ASN A 844 -0.65 22.96 24.45
N VAL A 845 0.50 23.53 24.80
CA VAL A 845 1.79 22.88 24.58
C VAL A 845 1.78 21.55 25.34
N LYS A 846 1.94 20.44 24.61
CA LYS A 846 2.08 19.10 25.19
C LYS A 846 3.57 18.81 25.43
N ASP A 847 3.90 18.03 26.46
CA ASP A 847 5.29 17.59 26.66
C ASP A 847 5.73 16.54 25.64
N LEU A 848 7.01 16.17 25.69
CA LEU A 848 7.65 15.14 24.87
C LEU A 848 7.04 13.72 25.05
N GLN A 849 6.04 13.54 25.91
CA GLN A 849 5.30 12.28 26.10
C GLN A 849 3.83 12.40 25.64
N GLY A 850 3.45 13.50 25.00
CA GLY A 850 2.08 13.73 24.55
C GLY A 850 1.11 14.10 25.69
N ASN A 851 1.61 14.33 26.90
CA ASN A 851 0.76 14.82 27.98
C ASN A 851 0.49 16.30 27.75
N THR A 852 -0.76 16.72 27.89
CA THR A 852 -1.06 18.13 28.17
C THR A 852 -0.20 18.53 29.37
N LEU A 853 0.72 19.48 29.19
CA LEU A 853 1.49 20.07 30.28
C LEU A 853 0.45 20.75 31.18
N THR A 854 -0.08 19.99 32.13
CA THR A 854 -0.88 20.45 33.26
C THR A 854 0.09 20.65 34.41
N ALA A 855 -0.13 21.72 35.18
CA ALA A 855 0.86 22.19 36.13
C ALA A 855 1.32 21.10 37.10
N GLN A 856 2.61 20.78 37.12
CA GLN A 856 3.28 20.63 38.41
C GLN A 856 3.37 22.03 39.05
N ALA A 857 2.23 22.57 39.48
CA ALA A 857 2.22 23.70 40.38
C ALA A 857 2.46 23.16 41.79
N ALA A 858 3.62 23.47 42.36
CA ALA A 858 3.72 23.61 43.81
C ALA A 858 2.76 24.73 44.25
N GLY A 859 1.51 24.35 44.56
CA GLY A 859 0.45 25.25 45.00
C GLY A 859 -0.62 25.50 43.94
N PHE A 860 -1.65 24.66 43.92
CA PHE A 860 -2.93 24.98 43.30
C PHE A 860 -3.88 25.53 44.37
N ASP A 861 -4.44 26.71 44.13
CA ASP A 861 -5.62 27.25 44.82
C ASP A 861 -6.80 27.14 43.84
N THR A 862 -7.65 26.12 44.00
CA THR A 862 -8.81 25.86 43.13
C THR A 862 -10.07 26.43 43.77
N THR A 863 -10.40 27.68 43.46
CA THR A 863 -11.65 28.33 43.87
C THR A 863 -12.83 28.10 42.91
N SER A 864 -12.72 27.19 41.93
CA SER A 864 -13.82 26.87 41.01
C SER A 864 -13.80 25.38 40.65
N GLY A 865 -14.92 24.70 40.92
CA GLY A 865 -15.06 23.25 40.81
C GLY A 865 -14.68 22.70 39.43
N PHE A 866 -13.79 21.73 39.43
CA PHE A 866 -13.22 21.11 38.24
C PHE A 866 -13.42 19.58 38.27
N LEU A 867 -13.78 19.00 37.13
CA LEU A 867 -13.90 17.55 36.89
C LEU A 867 -12.57 17.02 36.34
N LEU A 868 -11.88 16.16 37.09
CA LEU A 868 -10.77 15.36 36.56
C LEU A 868 -11.36 14.13 35.83
N SER A 869 -11.24 14.09 34.51
CA SER A 869 -11.64 12.93 33.68
C SER A 869 -10.47 12.13 33.08
N GLY A 870 -9.22 12.49 33.39
CA GLY A 870 -8.03 11.71 33.03
C GLY A 870 -7.46 10.99 34.25
N GLY A 871 -7.28 9.66 34.17
CA GLY A 871 -6.70 8.87 35.25
C GLY A 871 -5.19 9.10 35.41
N LEU A 872 -4.70 9.03 36.65
CA LEU A 872 -3.27 8.88 36.96
C LEU A 872 -2.96 7.39 36.82
N ALA A 873 -2.53 6.96 35.64
CA ALA A 873 -2.32 5.55 35.32
C ALA A 873 -0.84 5.24 35.14
N THR A 874 -0.02 5.52 36.16
CA THR A 874 1.39 5.08 36.17
C THR A 874 1.60 4.03 37.26
N ALA A 875 2.45 3.03 37.01
CA ALA A 875 2.78 1.97 37.98
C ALA A 875 3.74 2.44 39.12
N GLN A 876 3.76 3.74 39.44
CA GLN A 876 4.65 4.37 40.43
C GLN A 876 3.85 4.86 41.64
N ASP A 877 4.52 5.07 42.77
CA ASP A 877 3.89 5.64 43.97
C ASP A 877 3.45 7.10 43.69
N ASP A 878 2.15 7.34 43.52
CA ASP A 878 1.60 8.66 43.19
C ASP A 878 1.16 9.44 44.44
N VAL A 879 1.32 10.77 44.44
CA VAL A 879 0.90 11.65 45.55
C VAL A 879 -0.02 12.77 45.07
N LEU A 880 -1.29 12.76 45.52
CA LEU A 880 -2.29 13.79 45.23
C LEU A 880 -2.52 14.70 46.44
N ASN A 881 -2.41 16.03 46.28
CA ASN A 881 -2.71 17.02 47.34
C ASN A 881 -4.01 17.77 46.99
N THR A 882 -4.97 17.89 47.92
CA THR A 882 -6.24 18.62 47.72
C THR A 882 -6.58 19.55 48.89
N THR A 883 -7.18 20.71 48.60
CA THR A 883 -7.65 21.72 49.56
C THR A 883 -9.16 22.04 49.44
N ALA A 884 -9.93 21.34 48.59
CA ALA A 884 -11.31 21.71 48.27
C ALA A 884 -12.39 20.80 48.90
N GLU A 885 -13.61 21.36 49.03
CA GLU A 885 -14.84 20.63 49.37
C GLU A 885 -15.29 19.79 48.16
N TYR A 886 -15.39 18.46 48.32
CA TYR A 886 -15.61 17.53 47.21
C TYR A 886 -17.11 17.27 47.01
N TRP A 887 -17.67 17.61 45.85
CA TRP A 887 -19.07 17.32 45.53
C TRP A 887 -19.24 16.02 44.73
N VAL A 888 -20.40 15.39 44.94
CA VAL A 888 -20.81 14.07 44.46
C VAL A 888 -20.58 13.88 42.94
N GLY A 889 -19.83 12.83 42.58
CA GLY A 889 -19.72 12.32 41.19
C GLY A 889 -18.32 12.33 40.55
N SER A 890 -17.33 12.96 41.18
CA SER A 890 -15.95 13.01 40.65
C SER A 890 -15.20 11.69 40.93
N LYS A 891 -14.55 11.12 39.89
CA LYS A 891 -13.79 9.85 39.97
C LYS A 891 -12.29 10.15 40.01
N VAL A 892 -11.56 9.52 40.93
CA VAL A 892 -10.09 9.51 40.94
C VAL A 892 -9.66 8.06 40.69
N ASN A 893 -8.87 7.84 39.64
CA ASN A 893 -8.29 6.53 39.32
C ASN A 893 -6.78 6.63 39.51
N MET A 894 -6.23 5.84 40.43
CA MET A 894 -4.80 5.77 40.75
C MET A 894 -4.37 4.30 40.60
N ALA A 895 -3.76 3.93 39.48
CA ALA A 895 -3.55 2.53 39.13
C ALA A 895 -2.09 2.09 39.29
N GLY A 896 -1.80 1.38 40.38
CA GLY A 896 -0.55 0.63 40.62
C GLY A 896 0.56 1.43 41.30
N GLY A 897 0.97 1.00 42.49
CA GLY A 897 1.95 1.74 43.32
C GLY A 897 1.54 1.66 44.79
N THR A 898 2.20 2.41 45.68
CA THR A 898 1.65 2.80 46.99
C THR A 898 1.22 4.25 46.91
N ASP A 899 -0.07 4.48 46.67
CA ASP A 899 -0.58 5.81 46.33
C ASP A 899 -1.02 6.59 47.58
N THR A 900 -0.76 7.90 47.58
CA THR A 900 -1.02 8.79 48.72
C THR A 900 -1.94 9.97 48.36
N LEU A 901 -3.04 10.14 49.08
CA LEU A 901 -3.91 11.32 48.99
C LEU A 901 -3.80 12.20 50.25
N ASN A 902 -3.36 13.44 50.09
CA ASN A 902 -3.26 14.43 51.17
C ASN A 902 -4.43 15.43 51.09
N ILE A 903 -5.24 15.50 52.14
CA ILE A 903 -6.31 16.51 52.29
C ILE A 903 -5.81 17.59 53.25
N LEU A 904 -5.74 18.83 52.79
CA LEU A 904 -4.97 19.90 53.41
C LEU A 904 -5.81 21.05 54.02
N ASP A 905 -7.14 21.04 53.91
CA ASP A 905 -8.03 22.09 54.45
C ASP A 905 -8.98 21.61 55.58
N ASP A 906 -9.31 22.52 56.49
CA ASP A 906 -10.11 22.32 57.72
C ASP A 906 -11.63 22.15 57.46
N ALA A 907 -12.13 22.48 56.26
CA ALA A 907 -13.58 22.58 55.98
C ALA A 907 -14.15 21.51 55.02
N ALA A 908 -13.37 20.50 54.63
CA ALA A 908 -13.81 19.53 53.62
C ALA A 908 -14.85 18.52 54.18
N SER A 909 -16.05 18.53 53.61
CA SER A 909 -17.09 17.48 53.71
C SER A 909 -17.02 16.59 52.46
N VAL A 910 -16.98 15.26 52.61
CA VAL A 910 -16.99 14.31 51.47
C VAL A 910 -18.21 13.41 51.62
N ASP A 911 -19.24 13.64 50.79
CA ASP A 911 -20.52 12.92 50.85
C ASP A 911 -20.53 11.61 50.04
N GLU A 912 -21.32 10.67 50.54
CA GLU A 912 -21.36 9.24 50.31
C GLU A 912 -22.25 8.88 49.10
N SER A 913 -21.78 9.02 47.84
CA SER A 913 -22.35 8.17 46.76
C SER A 913 -21.52 8.05 45.48
N THR A 914 -21.16 6.80 45.19
CA THR A 914 -20.78 6.20 43.90
C THR A 914 -19.39 6.51 43.31
N VAL A 915 -18.38 5.78 43.79
CA VAL A 915 -17.13 5.49 43.06
C VAL A 915 -17.10 3.99 42.72
N PRO A 916 -17.30 3.57 41.45
CA PRO A 916 -16.94 2.23 41.02
C PRO A 916 -15.69 2.23 40.12
N THR A 917 -14.77 1.31 40.49
CA THR A 917 -13.67 0.65 39.73
C THR A 917 -12.47 1.53 39.34
N ALA A 918 -11.20 1.19 39.56
CA ALA A 918 -10.58 -0.11 39.82
C ALA A 918 -9.49 -0.10 40.93
N ASP A 919 -8.95 1.05 41.33
CA ASP A 919 -7.90 1.16 42.34
C ASP A 919 -8.13 2.42 43.20
N ALA A 920 -8.08 2.25 44.53
CA ALA A 920 -8.23 3.32 45.52
C ALA A 920 -6.84 3.63 46.10
N PRO A 921 -6.56 4.86 46.61
CA PRO A 921 -5.26 5.14 47.23
C PRO A 921 -4.95 4.10 48.33
N GLU A 922 -3.67 3.87 48.68
CA GLU A 922 -3.21 3.03 49.83
C GLU A 922 -2.94 3.84 51.13
N ILE A 923 -2.62 5.14 51.02
CA ILE A 923 -2.43 6.07 52.13
C ILE A 923 -3.28 7.35 51.97
N VAL A 924 -3.98 7.81 53.01
CA VAL A 924 -4.59 9.16 53.09
C VAL A 924 -4.00 9.90 54.28
N ASN A 925 -3.49 11.10 54.04
CA ASN A 925 -3.07 11.99 55.11
C ASN A 925 -4.08 13.14 55.27
N LEU A 926 -4.58 13.33 56.49
CA LEU A 926 -5.50 14.40 56.85
C LEU A 926 -4.75 15.47 57.67
N LYS A 927 -4.65 16.68 57.12
CA LYS A 927 -4.19 17.87 57.83
C LYS A 927 -5.36 18.83 58.01
N GLY A 928 -5.85 18.92 59.23
CA GLY A 928 -6.92 19.84 59.60
C GLY A 928 -8.18 19.19 60.16
N GLY A 929 -9.06 19.98 60.76
CA GLY A 929 -10.29 19.60 61.47
C GLY A 929 -11.43 19.07 60.60
N ALA A 930 -11.14 18.31 59.55
CA ALA A 930 -12.13 17.75 58.63
C ALA A 930 -13.18 16.89 59.36
N THR A 931 -14.46 17.12 59.06
CA THR A 931 -15.60 16.41 59.65
C THR A 931 -16.43 15.73 58.57
N GLY A 932 -16.70 14.43 58.70
CA GLY A 932 -17.63 13.71 57.82
C GLY A 932 -16.99 13.20 56.52
N LEU A 933 -15.93 12.39 56.64
CA LEU A 933 -15.32 11.70 55.51
C LEU A 933 -15.82 10.25 55.45
N GLY A 934 -16.45 9.87 54.34
CA GLY A 934 -16.86 8.51 54.01
C GLY A 934 -16.01 7.91 52.88
N PHE A 935 -15.39 6.76 53.12
CA PHE A 935 -14.63 6.00 52.11
C PHE A 935 -15.28 4.63 51.90
N THR A 936 -15.45 4.23 50.64
CA THR A 936 -15.98 2.90 50.28
C THR A 936 -15.03 2.26 49.27
N ASN A 937 -14.26 1.25 49.70
CA ASN A 937 -13.42 0.45 48.79
C ASN A 937 -14.20 -0.82 48.37
N ALA A 938 -14.48 -0.97 47.07
CA ALA A 938 -15.21 -2.12 46.53
C ALA A 938 -14.39 -3.44 46.53
N ASN A 939 -13.06 -3.36 46.62
CA ASN A 939 -12.15 -4.50 46.42
C ASN A 939 -11.65 -5.15 47.72
N GLY A 940 -11.99 -4.61 48.89
CA GLY A 940 -11.61 -5.20 50.18
C GLY A 940 -10.13 -5.07 50.56
N ALA A 941 -9.34 -4.29 49.82
CA ALA A 941 -7.96 -3.98 50.18
C ALA A 941 -7.92 -3.00 51.38
N GLY A 942 -7.08 -3.31 52.36
CA GLY A 942 -6.92 -2.48 53.56
C GLY A 942 -6.20 -1.16 53.24
N PHE A 943 -6.61 -0.08 53.90
CA PHE A 943 -6.15 1.28 53.63
C PHE A 943 -5.61 1.96 54.90
N LYS A 944 -4.61 2.85 54.77
CA LYS A 944 -4.01 3.57 55.91
C LYS A 944 -4.42 5.04 55.94
N VAL A 945 -4.96 5.49 57.07
CA VAL A 945 -5.27 6.91 57.32
C VAL A 945 -4.33 7.47 58.38
N ASN A 946 -3.60 8.54 58.08
CA ASN A 946 -2.83 9.30 59.05
C ASN A 946 -3.51 10.65 59.29
N ALA A 947 -4.00 10.90 60.51
CA ALA A 947 -4.60 12.18 60.89
C ALA A 947 -3.74 12.89 61.94
N SER A 948 -3.49 14.18 61.72
CA SER A 948 -2.63 15.00 62.61
C SER A 948 -3.40 15.76 63.72
N VAL A 949 -4.73 15.76 63.68
CA VAL A 949 -5.63 16.41 64.65
C VAL A 949 -6.95 15.62 64.75
N ALA A 950 -7.77 15.87 65.78
CA ALA A 950 -9.03 15.17 66.06
C ALA A 950 -10.06 15.27 64.90
N ALA A 951 -10.04 14.32 63.98
CA ALA A 951 -10.99 14.19 62.88
C ALA A 951 -12.10 13.18 63.23
N VAL A 952 -13.33 13.43 62.75
CA VAL A 952 -14.46 12.48 62.85
C VAL A 952 -14.60 11.75 61.52
N VAL A 953 -14.16 10.49 61.48
CA VAL A 953 -14.25 9.62 60.30
C VAL A 953 -15.51 8.75 60.40
N GLN A 954 -16.38 8.77 59.38
CA GLN A 954 -17.56 7.90 59.29
C GLN A 954 -17.34 6.83 58.21
N LEU A 955 -17.43 5.56 58.57
CA LEU A 955 -17.21 4.46 57.62
C LEU A 955 -18.54 3.87 57.13
N GLY A 956 -18.73 3.86 55.80
CA GLY A 956 -19.84 3.20 55.13
C GLY A 956 -19.49 1.75 54.75
N ASN A 957 -20.37 0.79 55.10
CA ASN A 957 -20.26 -0.66 54.85
C ASN A 957 -18.98 -1.36 55.37
N LEU A 958 -19.09 -1.92 56.58
CA LEU A 958 -17.98 -2.48 57.37
C LEU A 958 -17.73 -3.97 57.10
N GLY A 959 -16.65 -4.26 56.36
CA GLY A 959 -16.08 -5.60 56.22
C GLY A 959 -14.55 -5.63 56.14
N GLN A 960 -13.85 -4.55 56.55
CA GLN A 960 -12.44 -4.32 56.21
C GLN A 960 -11.53 -4.20 57.43
N ILE A 961 -10.28 -4.69 57.31
CA ILE A 961 -9.25 -4.68 58.35
C ILE A 961 -8.50 -3.34 58.31
N PHE A 962 -8.47 -2.61 59.41
CA PHE A 962 -7.76 -1.34 59.58
C PHE A 962 -6.40 -1.52 60.27
N ASP A 963 -5.33 -0.90 59.75
CA ASP A 963 -3.99 -0.84 60.37
C ASP A 963 -3.48 0.61 60.32
N GLY A 964 -3.80 1.41 61.34
CA GLY A 964 -3.43 2.82 61.42
C GLY A 964 -3.40 3.38 62.85
N SER A 965 -2.53 4.36 63.07
CA SER A 965 -2.42 5.14 64.32
C SER A 965 -3.18 6.46 64.14
N VAL A 966 -4.21 6.71 64.94
CA VAL A 966 -5.00 7.95 64.90
C VAL A 966 -5.00 8.58 66.29
N GLN A 967 -4.69 9.88 66.39
CA GLN A 967 -4.96 10.69 67.59
C GLN A 967 -6.34 11.37 67.44
N GLY A 968 -7.43 10.72 67.85
CA GLY A 968 -8.79 11.25 67.73
C GLY A 968 -9.90 10.32 68.26
N ASP A 969 -11.11 10.86 68.38
CA ASP A 969 -12.31 10.18 68.91
C ASP A 969 -13.04 9.42 67.78
N PHE A 970 -13.34 8.13 67.97
CA PHE A 970 -13.90 7.27 66.92
C PHE A 970 -15.42 7.11 67.13
N VAL A 971 -16.25 7.54 66.16
CA VAL A 971 -17.72 7.37 66.22
C VAL A 971 -18.17 6.35 65.18
N THR A 972 -18.36 5.09 65.60
CA THR A 972 -18.96 4.06 64.74
C THR A 972 -20.47 4.26 64.64
N GLY A 973 -20.96 4.68 63.47
CA GLY A 973 -22.39 4.90 63.20
C GLY A 973 -23.19 3.64 62.84
N GLY A 974 -22.63 2.44 62.93
CA GLY A 974 -23.28 1.18 62.58
C GLY A 974 -23.64 0.33 63.80
N THR A 975 -24.76 -0.40 63.74
CA THR A 975 -25.22 -1.33 64.79
C THR A 975 -24.46 -2.67 64.82
N GLY A 976 -23.30 -2.77 64.16
CA GLY A 976 -22.44 -3.96 64.13
C GLY A 976 -21.19 -3.76 65.00
N ALA A 977 -20.84 -4.76 65.81
CA ALA A 977 -19.63 -4.75 66.62
C ALA A 977 -18.39 -4.90 65.74
N ASP A 978 -17.37 -4.05 65.92
CA ASP A 978 -16.10 -4.16 65.20
C ASP A 978 -14.88 -4.13 66.14
N LEU A 979 -13.85 -4.90 65.80
CA LEU A 979 -12.64 -5.16 66.60
C LEU A 979 -11.47 -4.32 66.07
N ILE A 980 -11.12 -3.24 66.77
CA ILE A 980 -9.91 -2.46 66.48
C ILE A 980 -8.70 -3.15 67.15
N ASN A 981 -7.70 -3.56 66.36
CA ASN A 981 -6.42 -4.05 66.87
C ASN A 981 -5.44 -2.88 67.02
N ALA A 982 -5.44 -2.22 68.18
CA ALA A 982 -4.46 -1.18 68.49
C ALA A 982 -3.09 -1.83 68.76
N GLY A 983 -2.10 -1.51 67.92
CA GLY A 983 -0.69 -1.84 68.14
C GLY A 983 -0.19 -1.32 69.48
N ALA A 984 0.74 -2.06 70.08
CA ALA A 984 1.19 -1.85 71.45
C ALA A 984 1.90 -0.49 71.66
N GLY A 985 1.23 0.41 72.39
CA GLY A 985 1.85 1.58 73.01
C GLY A 985 1.19 2.90 72.63
N ASP A 986 -0.03 3.16 73.13
CA ASP A 986 -0.44 4.46 73.72
C ASP A 986 -1.89 4.37 74.22
N ASP A 987 -2.21 5.18 75.23
CA ASP A 987 -3.34 5.06 76.16
C ASP A 987 -4.74 4.94 75.54
N ALA A 988 -5.39 3.79 75.73
CA ALA A 988 -6.81 3.59 75.46
C ALA A 988 -7.68 4.29 76.53
N ILE A 989 -8.28 5.43 76.18
CA ILE A 989 -9.42 5.98 76.91
C ILE A 989 -10.66 5.15 76.57
N VAL A 990 -11.06 4.36 77.56
CA VAL A 990 -12.27 3.55 77.58
C VAL A 990 -13.49 4.47 77.78
N ASP A 991 -14.38 4.55 76.79
CA ASP A 991 -15.80 4.81 77.06
C ASP A 991 -16.71 3.83 76.30
N GLY A 992 -16.61 2.56 76.71
CA GLY A 992 -17.42 1.44 76.24
C GLY A 992 -18.25 0.84 77.36
N LEU A 993 -19.14 1.63 77.97
CA LEU A 993 -20.08 1.18 79.01
C LEU A 993 -21.54 1.51 78.66
N ALA A 994 -21.98 1.15 77.45
CA ALA A 994 -23.42 1.22 77.12
C ALA A 994 -23.99 0.09 76.25
N THR A 995 -23.20 -0.68 75.47
CA THR A 995 -23.78 -1.55 74.43
C THR A 995 -23.48 -3.04 74.56
N ILE A 996 -22.92 -3.50 75.69
CA ILE A 996 -22.79 -4.94 76.05
C ILE A 996 -23.91 -5.40 77.01
N ARG A 997 -24.97 -4.59 77.19
CA ARG A 997 -26.16 -4.99 77.94
C ARG A 997 -27.40 -5.36 77.09
N LEU A 998 -27.32 -5.27 75.75
CA LEU A 998 -28.48 -5.55 74.88
C LEU A 998 -28.39 -6.86 74.07
N MET A 999 -27.19 -7.39 73.80
CA MET A 999 -27.04 -8.64 73.02
C MET A 999 -26.92 -9.93 73.87
N LEU A 1000 -26.70 -9.82 75.18
CA LEU A 1000 -26.83 -10.95 76.12
C LEU A 1000 -28.19 -11.03 76.84
N ALA A 1001 -29.12 -10.12 76.54
CA ALA A 1001 -30.49 -10.11 77.08
C ALA A 1001 -31.55 -10.63 76.10
N GLN A 1002 -31.23 -10.86 74.82
CA GLN A 1002 -32.16 -11.46 73.83
C GLN A 1002 -31.85 -12.92 73.44
N ALA A 1003 -30.68 -13.46 73.84
CA ALA A 1003 -30.35 -14.87 73.66
C ALA A 1003 -30.62 -15.76 74.89
N LEU A 1004 -31.09 -15.19 76.02
CA LEU A 1004 -31.41 -15.92 77.27
C LEU A 1004 -32.87 -15.79 77.74
N MET A 1005 -33.79 -15.30 76.90
CA MET A 1005 -35.24 -15.17 77.20
C MET A 1005 -36.18 -15.89 76.21
N TRP A 1006 -35.69 -16.87 75.45
CA TRP A 1006 -36.54 -17.83 74.69
C TRP A 1006 -36.25 -19.30 75.05
N LEU A 1007 -35.95 -19.54 76.32
CA LEU A 1007 -36.13 -20.84 76.96
C LEU A 1007 -36.88 -20.59 78.27
N THR A 1008 -38.08 -21.17 78.35
CA THR A 1008 -39.06 -21.19 79.46
C THR A 1008 -40.25 -20.22 79.36
N SER A 1009 -41.41 -20.84 79.15
CA SER A 1009 -42.75 -20.45 79.61
C SER A 1009 -43.56 -19.36 78.87
N LEU A 1010 -44.30 -19.79 77.84
CA LEU A 1010 -45.73 -19.45 77.80
C LEU A 1010 -46.55 -20.72 77.54
N SER A 1011 -46.82 -21.43 78.64
CA SER A 1011 -47.90 -22.40 78.70
C SER A 1011 -49.15 -21.71 79.22
N VAL A 1012 -50.20 -21.76 78.38
CA VAL A 1012 -51.60 -21.98 78.76
C VAL A 1012 -52.41 -20.74 79.19
N MET A 1013 -53.31 -20.28 78.30
CA MET A 1013 -54.74 -20.63 78.37
C MET A 1013 -55.53 -20.07 77.16
N THR A 1014 -55.97 -20.98 76.28
CA THR A 1014 -57.31 -21.14 75.66
C THR A 1014 -58.09 -19.87 75.21
N LEU A 1015 -58.74 -19.78 74.04
CA LEU A 1015 -59.65 -20.74 73.40
C LEU A 1015 -60.11 -20.19 72.02
N SER A 1016 -60.54 -21.10 71.12
CA SER A 1016 -61.61 -20.92 70.11
C SER A 1016 -61.23 -20.48 68.67
N ILE A 1017 -61.27 -21.43 67.72
CA ILE A 1017 -62.20 -21.49 66.54
C ILE A 1017 -61.56 -20.87 65.28
N TRP A 1018 -61.57 -21.40 64.05
CA TRP A 1018 -61.80 -22.69 63.39
C TRP A 1018 -61.30 -22.47 61.92
N GLU A 1019 -60.91 -23.57 61.26
CA GLU A 1019 -61.09 -23.84 59.81
C GLU A 1019 -60.27 -23.15 58.69
N THR A 1020 -59.33 -23.95 58.17
CA THR A 1020 -59.24 -24.54 56.80
C THR A 1020 -59.37 -23.71 55.50
N ALA A 1021 -58.31 -23.87 54.69
CA ALA A 1021 -58.27 -24.44 53.32
C ALA A 1021 -58.38 -23.57 52.05
N MET A 1022 -57.49 -23.94 51.11
CA MET A 1022 -57.58 -23.91 49.64
C MET A 1022 -57.40 -22.58 48.89
N ALA A 1023 -56.34 -22.51 48.06
CA ALA A 1023 -56.38 -22.60 46.58
C ALA A 1023 -55.11 -21.92 46.01
N MET A 1024 -54.16 -22.63 45.40
CA MET A 1024 -54.11 -23.13 44.00
C MET A 1024 -54.11 -22.05 42.91
N CYS A 1025 -53.00 -22.03 42.14
CA CYS A 1025 -52.86 -22.20 40.68
C CYS A 1025 -52.06 -21.07 40.01
N CYS A 1026 -50.84 -21.39 39.54
CA CYS A 1026 -50.47 -21.74 38.15
C CYS A 1026 -50.36 -20.54 37.20
N ALA A 1027 -49.15 -20.19 36.77
CA ALA A 1027 -48.54 -20.67 35.52
C ALA A 1027 -47.00 -20.55 35.64
#